data_AF-A0A7C7EXV3-F1
#
_entry.id   AF-A0A7C7EXV3-F1
#
_cell.length_a   1.000
_cell.length_b   1.000
_cell.length_c   1.000
_cell.angle_alpha   90.00
_cell.angle_beta   90.00
_cell.angle_gamma   90.00
#
_symmetry.space_group_name_H-M   'P 1'
#
loop_
_entity.id
_entity.type
_entity.pdbx_description
1 polymer ?
#
loop_
_entity_poly.entity_id
_entity_poly.type
_entity_poly.pdbx_seq_one_letter_code
_entity_poly.pdbx_strand_id
1 'polypeptide(L)'
;MIANYKYAVITDVGSTATKAILLDIASQIPSLIALASHPTTVELPQNDVCIGIREACKALEEKAEIRLFEDAEELRFLPEVQFLSSSSAGGGLQILVIGLTLFDSASSAQRAAYGAGGVILDTFAINDGRQAAEQMMAMRNLHPDMILLSGGTDGGALSSVLRLAEILRVAKPLPKYETDTPIPTLYAGNSEAADLVKKMIGKDFDLHIMPNLRPKMDVENLEPTQEAIRDLFMENVMERAPGYYKVKQITQSDIIPTPLGVLNTLSLFDQQAQRNIFAFDVGGATTDVFSQINGHLQRTVSANLGMSYSALNVLRESGEESFMEMLGEGFTADEVRNYIGNKCLNPTLLPATEAEKAIEKTLATQAVRLALKRHREMHFNQEKVGFLERVAGNDLDGFDFKFNYQVYEQRYKFQQSDIDLIIASGGVFAHLEDPLDAALIIANAVNPKGITEFKVDNDFISPHIGVLSEVNPEVATQLLAQDSLSSVAWHIAPIFPKGQKKAFLRYKVNGVDKQLQPYSLEILPAGEKEITFQLGSDVNLGKSKHSQGLKTSLPVILDSRTQKSNAQPLKAEAVIRITDELKDPGFQALSSYRRQVRLPYKGEVQVTVGQAVEPQDIVAVNRYNPPRLFIVDGFSKFGVLPKDVIESSFCIKVQDEVDFDELIAEVPDDPTWPSYLRKSRRIISPIRGKVEMMDYHTGLVVLSEIQDYSTKPTKIDLAKAMGVKPRQVGRYLSKPVGDFVYRGDVIASRKAAGGFNFVKAPQTGNITHFDSKTGVITLQYKTSPIDFPAHVHGEVIELQAEESVTLRYEARRLDGSLGVGKDSSGTLYCIDNEAAIGDSDLKGKLIVCSFAPGLELLNSLKEKQIAGLICSSMEEKTLCGFIRQELGVINTGNEPLAYSILILKAFEKQAMSSSLWQELKAIEGKHAYLAPHTRIRAGVVRPFLDCQA
;
A
#
# COMPACT_ATOMS: atom_id res chain seq x y z
N MET A 1 -20.81 41.40 -8.85
CA MET A 1 -20.91 41.37 -10.33
C MET A 1 -20.95 39.90 -10.71
N ILE A 2 -21.97 39.43 -11.43
CA ILE A 2 -21.96 38.08 -12.00
C ILE A 2 -20.94 38.14 -13.14
N ALA A 3 -19.80 37.48 -12.99
CA ALA A 3 -18.80 37.41 -14.05
C ALA A 3 -19.42 36.68 -15.25
N ASN A 4 -19.45 37.34 -16.42
CA ASN A 4 -20.05 36.80 -17.62
C ASN A 4 -18.95 36.09 -18.43
N TYR A 5 -18.61 34.87 -18.00
CA TYR A 5 -17.59 34.05 -18.65
C TYR A 5 -18.06 33.59 -20.03
N LYS A 6 -17.16 33.64 -21.02
CA LYS A 6 -17.39 33.09 -22.36
C LYS A 6 -16.87 31.66 -22.48
N TYR A 7 -15.71 31.42 -21.88
CA TYR A 7 -15.01 30.15 -21.95
C TYR A 7 -14.76 29.59 -20.56
N ALA A 8 -14.72 28.27 -20.43
CA ALA A 8 -14.19 27.59 -19.27
C ALA A 8 -12.97 26.77 -19.65
N VAL A 9 -11.85 27.03 -18.99
CA VAL A 9 -10.67 26.17 -18.97
C VAL A 9 -10.76 25.33 -17.70
N ILE A 10 -10.79 24.01 -17.86
CA ILE A 10 -10.82 23.09 -16.72
C ILE A 10 -9.58 22.21 -16.81
N THR A 11 -8.84 22.09 -15.72
CA THR A 11 -7.71 21.17 -15.63
C THR A 11 -7.97 20.01 -14.67
N ASP A 12 -7.46 18.84 -15.00
CA ASP A 12 -7.32 17.71 -14.08
C ASP A 12 -5.84 17.40 -13.93
N VAL A 13 -5.29 17.68 -12.76
CA VAL A 13 -3.88 17.42 -12.46
C VAL A 13 -3.75 15.97 -11.99
N GLY A 14 -3.53 15.05 -12.93
CA GLY A 14 -3.41 13.62 -12.66
C GLY A 14 -2.04 13.19 -12.12
N SER A 15 -1.90 11.93 -11.68
CA SER A 15 -0.61 11.41 -11.18
C SER A 15 0.50 11.34 -12.25
N THR A 16 0.16 11.16 -13.53
CA THR A 16 1.12 11.03 -14.64
C THR A 16 1.01 12.15 -15.67
N ALA A 17 -0.21 12.65 -15.92
CA ALA A 17 -0.48 13.71 -16.88
C ALA A 17 -1.47 14.73 -16.31
N THR A 18 -1.21 16.01 -16.59
CA THR A 18 -2.13 17.12 -16.39
C THR A 18 -2.92 17.31 -17.67
N LYS A 19 -4.24 17.19 -17.59
CA LYS A 19 -5.14 17.28 -18.74
C LYS A 19 -5.95 18.55 -18.65
N ALA A 20 -6.09 19.26 -19.76
CA ALA A 20 -6.82 20.52 -19.84
C ALA A 20 -7.88 20.42 -20.94
N ILE A 21 -9.07 20.96 -20.66
CA ILE A 21 -10.14 21.14 -21.65
C ILE A 21 -10.53 22.61 -21.76
N LEU A 22 -10.94 23.00 -22.96
CA LEU A 22 -11.52 24.31 -23.23
C LEU A 22 -12.97 24.14 -23.69
N LEU A 23 -13.90 24.81 -23.02
CA LEU A 23 -15.33 24.76 -23.28
C LEU A 23 -15.87 26.13 -23.70
N ASP A 24 -16.80 26.16 -24.65
CA ASP A 24 -17.71 27.30 -24.84
C ASP A 24 -18.88 27.16 -23.87
N ILE A 25 -19.04 28.13 -22.97
CA ILE A 25 -20.12 28.14 -21.97
C ILE A 25 -21.07 29.33 -22.14
N ALA A 26 -20.83 30.22 -23.11
CA ALA A 26 -21.71 31.35 -23.42
C ALA A 26 -22.72 31.03 -24.51
N SER A 27 -22.42 30.06 -25.38
CA SER A 27 -23.36 29.57 -26.38
C SER A 27 -24.60 28.93 -25.78
N GLN A 28 -25.74 29.00 -26.49
CA GLN A 28 -26.99 28.33 -26.06
C GLN A 28 -26.83 26.82 -25.92
N ILE A 29 -25.91 26.23 -26.70
CA ILE A 29 -25.52 24.84 -26.62
C ILE A 29 -24.03 24.84 -26.29
N PRO A 30 -23.65 24.52 -25.05
CA PRO A 30 -22.25 24.41 -24.66
C PRO A 30 -21.55 23.30 -25.45
N SER A 31 -20.27 23.49 -25.74
CA SER A 31 -19.49 22.52 -26.51
C SER A 31 -18.02 22.44 -26.07
N LEU A 32 -17.41 21.28 -26.28
CA LEU A 32 -15.97 21.08 -26.14
C LEU A 32 -15.24 21.65 -27.37
N ILE A 33 -14.36 22.64 -27.15
CA ILE A 33 -13.58 23.29 -28.21
C ILE A 33 -12.28 22.54 -28.47
N ALA A 34 -11.50 22.28 -27.41
CA ALA A 34 -10.19 21.68 -27.52
C ALA A 34 -9.80 20.91 -26.26
N LEU A 35 -8.89 19.94 -26.44
CA LEU A 35 -8.29 19.14 -25.38
C LEU A 35 -6.78 19.06 -25.55
N ALA A 36 -6.05 19.17 -24.44
CA ALA A 36 -4.60 19.05 -24.41
C ALA A 36 -4.14 18.39 -23.11
N SER A 37 -2.91 17.88 -23.12
CA SER A 37 -2.30 17.30 -21.94
C SER A 37 -0.80 17.55 -21.93
N HIS A 38 -0.22 17.51 -20.73
CA HIS A 38 1.22 17.60 -20.50
C HIS A 38 1.60 16.63 -19.37
N PRO A 39 2.81 16.04 -19.34
CA PRO A 39 3.28 15.29 -18.18
C PRO A 39 3.12 16.10 -16.87
N THR A 40 2.64 15.45 -15.82
CA THR A 40 2.49 16.11 -14.52
C THR A 40 3.86 16.41 -13.91
N THR A 41 4.04 17.62 -13.41
CA THR A 41 5.34 18.16 -12.97
C THR A 41 5.50 18.17 -11.43
N VAL A 42 4.98 17.13 -10.75
CA VAL A 42 5.07 16.96 -9.27
C VAL A 42 6.36 16.28 -8.79
N GLU A 43 7.22 15.85 -9.72
CA GLU A 43 8.49 15.19 -9.41
C GLU A 43 9.69 16.12 -9.72
N LEU A 44 10.84 15.83 -9.11
CA LEU A 44 12.09 16.49 -9.48
C LEU A 44 12.43 16.22 -10.96
N PRO A 45 13.01 17.20 -11.68
CA PRO A 45 13.60 18.44 -11.17
C PRO A 45 12.61 19.62 -11.03
N GLN A 46 11.37 19.49 -11.53
CA GLN A 46 10.43 20.61 -11.61
C GLN A 46 9.73 20.87 -10.29
N ASN A 47 9.14 19.83 -9.70
CA ASN A 47 8.47 19.89 -8.40
C ASN A 47 7.53 21.10 -8.25
N ASP A 48 6.70 21.38 -9.27
CA ASP A 48 5.69 22.45 -9.30
C ASP A 48 4.59 22.13 -10.34
N VAL A 49 3.34 21.87 -9.91
CA VAL A 49 2.20 21.56 -10.80
C VAL A 49 1.82 22.71 -11.75
N CYS A 50 2.18 23.95 -11.42
CA CYS A 50 1.83 25.10 -12.25
C CYS A 50 2.44 25.01 -13.64
N ILE A 51 3.61 24.35 -13.77
CA ILE A 51 4.28 24.13 -15.06
C ILE A 51 3.42 23.22 -15.94
N GLY A 52 2.99 22.05 -15.44
CA GLY A 52 2.12 21.14 -16.18
C GLY A 52 0.79 21.77 -16.60
N ILE A 53 0.17 22.56 -15.71
CA ILE A 53 -1.05 23.32 -16.00
C ILE A 53 -0.81 24.33 -17.12
N ARG A 54 0.26 25.13 -17.01
CA ARG A 54 0.60 26.16 -17.99
C ARG A 54 0.83 25.58 -19.38
N GLU A 55 1.66 24.54 -19.48
CA GLU A 55 1.99 23.94 -20.77
C GLU A 55 0.77 23.25 -21.41
N ALA A 56 -0.08 22.59 -20.60
CA ALA A 56 -1.34 22.04 -21.10
C ALA A 56 -2.30 23.13 -21.61
N CYS A 57 -2.39 24.27 -20.92
CA CYS A 57 -3.24 25.38 -21.34
C CYS A 57 -2.66 26.15 -22.55
N LYS A 58 -1.33 26.28 -22.67
CA LYS A 58 -0.69 26.82 -23.89
C LYS A 58 -1.00 25.96 -25.10
N ALA A 59 -0.96 24.64 -24.94
CA ALA A 59 -1.36 23.70 -25.98
C ALA A 59 -2.86 23.79 -26.34
N LEU A 60 -3.73 24.14 -25.39
CA LEU A 60 -5.14 24.47 -25.68
C LEU A 60 -5.27 25.75 -26.51
N GLU A 61 -4.58 26.81 -26.11
CA GLU A 61 -4.58 28.11 -26.81
C GLU A 61 -4.12 27.95 -28.27
N GLU A 62 -3.06 27.18 -28.50
CA GLU A 62 -2.56 26.85 -29.85
C GLU A 62 -3.58 26.03 -30.66
N LYS A 63 -4.15 24.97 -30.09
CA LYS A 63 -5.10 24.09 -30.80
C LYS A 63 -6.43 24.77 -31.11
N ALA A 64 -6.92 25.60 -30.19
CA ALA A 64 -8.21 26.28 -30.33
C ALA A 64 -8.11 27.58 -31.14
N GLU A 65 -6.90 28.10 -31.35
CA GLU A 65 -6.65 29.45 -31.88
C GLU A 65 -7.39 30.55 -31.07
N ILE A 66 -7.56 30.32 -29.76
CA ILE A 66 -8.23 31.22 -28.81
C ILE A 66 -7.25 31.60 -27.72
N ARG A 67 -6.98 32.90 -27.57
CA ARG A 67 -6.14 33.43 -26.49
C ARG A 67 -6.81 33.19 -25.12
N LEU A 68 -6.09 32.57 -24.20
CA LEU A 68 -6.59 32.24 -22.86
C LEU A 68 -5.95 33.10 -21.76
N PHE A 69 -4.69 33.51 -21.96
CA PHE A 69 -3.90 34.20 -20.93
C PHE A 69 -3.76 35.71 -21.16
N GLU A 70 -3.83 36.47 -20.05
CA GLU A 70 -3.18 37.77 -19.95
C GLU A 70 -1.68 37.60 -19.72
N ASP A 71 -1.30 36.70 -18.82
CA ASP A 71 0.07 36.33 -18.48
C ASP A 71 0.15 34.84 -18.15
N ALA A 72 0.79 34.06 -19.03
CA ALA A 72 0.87 32.61 -18.87
C ALA A 72 1.85 32.17 -17.77
N GLU A 73 2.87 32.98 -17.45
CA GLU A 73 3.87 32.60 -16.43
C GLU A 73 3.28 32.67 -15.01
N GLU A 74 2.39 33.64 -14.79
CA GLU A 74 1.65 33.81 -13.53
C GLU A 74 0.29 33.08 -13.52
N LEU A 75 -0.01 32.27 -14.54
CA LEU A 75 -1.32 31.61 -14.73
C LEU A 75 -2.52 32.59 -14.63
N ARG A 76 -2.35 33.82 -15.12
CA ARG A 76 -3.40 34.84 -15.13
C ARG A 76 -4.23 34.74 -16.41
N PHE A 77 -5.43 34.17 -16.29
CA PHE A 77 -6.40 34.04 -17.36
C PHE A 77 -7.09 35.37 -17.69
N LEU A 78 -7.58 35.51 -18.92
CA LEU A 78 -8.41 36.64 -19.34
C LEU A 78 -9.72 36.70 -18.52
N PRO A 79 -10.30 37.89 -18.28
CA PRO A 79 -11.52 38.04 -17.47
C PRO A 79 -12.73 37.25 -17.98
N GLU A 80 -12.81 36.99 -19.29
CA GLU A 80 -13.85 36.17 -19.92
C GLU A 80 -13.61 34.65 -19.83
N VAL A 81 -12.48 34.21 -19.28
CA VAL A 81 -12.11 32.80 -19.12
C VAL A 81 -12.26 32.39 -17.66
N GLN A 82 -13.14 31.44 -17.40
CA GLN A 82 -13.24 30.76 -16.12
C GLN A 82 -12.18 29.67 -16.03
N PHE A 83 -11.43 29.61 -14.92
CA PHE A 83 -10.47 28.55 -14.63
C PHE A 83 -10.92 27.70 -13.44
N LEU A 84 -11.18 26.43 -13.71
CA LEU A 84 -11.53 25.41 -12.72
C LEU A 84 -10.49 24.30 -12.71
N SER A 85 -10.38 23.56 -11.60
CA SER A 85 -9.41 22.47 -11.52
C SER A 85 -9.85 21.35 -10.60
N SER A 86 -9.54 20.11 -10.98
CA SER A 86 -9.46 18.94 -10.10
C SER A 86 -8.02 18.47 -9.96
N SER A 87 -7.73 17.73 -8.91
CA SER A 87 -6.39 17.17 -8.74
C SER A 87 -6.39 15.79 -8.08
N SER A 88 -5.48 14.94 -8.54
CA SER A 88 -4.99 13.75 -7.85
C SER A 88 -3.45 13.77 -7.75
N ALA A 89 -2.81 14.86 -8.18
CA ALA A 89 -1.38 15.09 -8.13
C ALA A 89 -0.97 15.55 -6.72
N GLY A 90 0.07 14.90 -6.17
CA GLY A 90 0.34 14.88 -4.73
C GLY A 90 0.33 13.45 -4.17
N GLY A 91 -0.23 12.49 -4.93
CA GLY A 91 -0.31 11.07 -4.58
C GLY A 91 -1.55 10.74 -3.74
N GLY A 92 -2.11 9.53 -3.91
CA GLY A 92 -3.23 9.09 -3.08
C GLY A 92 -2.82 9.01 -1.61
N LEU A 93 -3.75 9.32 -0.70
CA LEU A 93 -3.54 9.35 0.75
C LEU A 93 -2.78 8.11 1.23
N GLN A 94 -1.51 8.24 1.61
CA GLN A 94 -0.72 7.10 2.06
C GLN A 94 -0.98 6.81 3.54
N ILE A 95 -1.65 5.69 3.83
CA ILE A 95 -2.05 5.30 5.18
C ILE A 95 -1.14 4.18 5.69
N LEU A 96 -0.53 4.39 6.86
CA LEU A 96 0.05 3.33 7.67
C LEU A 96 -1.04 2.72 8.54
N VAL A 97 -1.38 1.44 8.30
CA VAL A 97 -2.40 0.75 9.11
C VAL A 97 -1.72 -0.06 10.22
N ILE A 98 -2.17 0.14 11.45
CA ILE A 98 -1.70 -0.60 12.62
C ILE A 98 -2.91 -1.24 13.30
N GLY A 99 -2.94 -2.56 13.35
CA GLY A 99 -4.03 -3.32 13.95
C GLY A 99 -3.54 -4.31 15.01
N LEU A 100 -4.37 -4.63 15.99
CA LEU A 100 -4.03 -5.64 17.01
C LEU A 100 -3.61 -7.00 16.42
N THR A 101 -4.45 -7.55 15.54
CA THR A 101 -4.23 -8.78 14.78
C THR A 101 -4.44 -8.52 13.30
N LEU A 102 -3.73 -9.25 12.44
CA LEU A 102 -3.89 -9.15 10.97
C LEU A 102 -5.34 -9.45 10.52
N PHE A 103 -5.96 -10.47 11.08
CA PHE A 103 -7.26 -10.98 10.59
C PHE A 103 -8.48 -10.19 11.07
N ASP A 104 -8.40 -9.54 12.24
CA ASP A 104 -9.57 -8.87 12.83
C ASP A 104 -9.45 -7.34 12.74
N SER A 105 -8.68 -6.74 13.64
CA SER A 105 -8.59 -5.28 13.77
C SER A 105 -7.88 -4.64 12.57
N ALA A 106 -6.76 -5.21 12.12
CA ALA A 106 -6.06 -4.68 10.96
C ALA A 106 -6.91 -4.81 9.69
N SER A 107 -7.59 -5.95 9.50
CA SER A 107 -8.50 -6.16 8.36
C SER A 107 -9.64 -5.14 8.33
N SER A 108 -10.22 -4.80 9.49
CA SER A 108 -11.29 -3.79 9.59
C SER A 108 -10.75 -2.38 9.26
N ALA A 109 -9.56 -2.05 9.78
CA ALA A 109 -8.87 -0.80 9.47
C ALA A 109 -8.48 -0.69 7.99
N GLN A 110 -8.05 -1.78 7.35
CA GLN A 110 -7.78 -1.83 5.92
C GLN A 110 -9.04 -1.56 5.10
N ARG A 111 -10.19 -2.16 5.46
CA ARG A 111 -11.48 -1.87 4.79
C ARG A 111 -11.91 -0.41 4.96
N ALA A 112 -11.72 0.18 6.15
CA ALA A 112 -11.97 1.60 6.37
C ALA A 112 -11.06 2.47 5.49
N ALA A 113 -9.75 2.21 5.51
CA ALA A 113 -8.77 2.91 4.68
C ALA A 113 -9.10 2.82 3.17
N TYR A 114 -9.36 1.63 2.64
CA TYR A 114 -9.71 1.44 1.23
C TYR A 114 -11.04 2.10 0.85
N GLY A 115 -12.06 2.00 1.70
CA GLY A 115 -13.36 2.63 1.46
C GLY A 115 -13.30 4.16 1.44
N ALA A 116 -12.37 4.75 2.21
CA ALA A 116 -12.09 6.18 2.16
C ALA A 116 -11.23 6.60 0.95
N GLY A 117 -10.67 5.64 0.21
CA GLY A 117 -9.79 5.89 -0.92
C GLY A 117 -8.30 6.00 -0.59
N GLY A 118 -7.89 5.52 0.59
CA GLY A 118 -6.50 5.48 1.03
C GLY A 118 -5.64 4.41 0.34
N VAL A 119 -4.37 4.73 0.18
CA VAL A 119 -3.28 3.85 -0.27
C VAL A 119 -2.56 3.28 0.95
N ILE A 120 -2.72 1.99 1.22
CA ILE A 120 -2.06 1.37 2.36
C ILE A 120 -0.58 1.12 2.03
N LEU A 121 0.33 1.77 2.75
CA LEU A 121 1.78 1.58 2.59
C LEU A 121 2.22 0.21 3.08
N ASP A 122 1.79 -0.11 4.29
CA ASP A 122 2.06 -1.37 4.96
C ASP A 122 1.02 -1.54 6.09
N THR A 123 0.89 -2.76 6.58
CA THR A 123 0.02 -3.12 7.69
C THR A 123 0.83 -3.80 8.77
N PHE A 124 0.81 -3.23 9.98
CA PHE A 124 1.51 -3.77 11.14
C PHE A 124 0.51 -4.39 12.12
N ALA A 125 0.89 -5.53 12.67
CA ALA A 125 0.17 -6.17 13.76
C ALA A 125 1.12 -6.90 14.69
N ILE A 126 0.66 -7.27 15.89
CA ILE A 126 1.48 -8.02 16.85
C ILE A 126 1.90 -9.37 16.26
N ASN A 127 1.08 -9.95 15.38
CA ASN A 127 1.30 -11.26 14.74
C ASN A 127 1.70 -11.17 13.26
N ASP A 128 2.37 -10.10 12.83
CA ASP A 128 2.78 -9.92 11.42
C ASP A 128 4.08 -10.65 11.02
N GLY A 129 4.72 -11.33 11.97
CA GLY A 129 5.93 -12.13 11.76
C GLY A 129 7.25 -11.37 11.90
N ARG A 130 7.24 -10.04 12.00
CA ARG A 130 8.44 -9.20 12.22
C ARG A 130 8.75 -9.06 13.71
N GLN A 131 10.02 -8.90 14.05
CA GLN A 131 10.40 -8.49 15.41
C GLN A 131 10.11 -7.01 15.64
N ALA A 132 9.90 -6.59 16.89
CA ALA A 132 9.54 -5.20 17.19
C ALA A 132 10.56 -4.16 16.67
N ALA A 133 11.86 -4.46 16.70
CA ALA A 133 12.90 -3.58 16.15
C ALA A 133 12.78 -3.45 14.61
N GLU A 134 12.50 -4.55 13.93
CA GLU A 134 12.28 -4.59 12.48
C GLU A 134 10.99 -3.84 12.11
N GLN A 135 9.92 -3.99 12.91
CA GLN A 135 8.69 -3.22 12.74
C GLN A 135 8.96 -1.72 12.86
N MET A 136 9.72 -1.29 13.88
CA MET A 136 10.07 0.13 14.06
C MET A 136 10.91 0.68 12.92
N MET A 137 11.92 -0.08 12.45
CA MET A 137 12.72 0.32 11.29
C MET A 137 11.88 0.44 10.03
N ALA A 138 11.02 -0.56 9.78
CA ALA A 138 10.10 -0.54 8.65
C ALA A 138 9.17 0.70 8.75
N MET A 139 8.50 0.91 9.88
CA MET A 139 7.66 2.09 10.11
C MET A 139 8.43 3.41 9.93
N ARG A 140 9.66 3.53 10.43
CA ARG A 140 10.47 4.75 10.30
C ARG A 140 10.88 5.04 8.86
N ASN A 141 11.12 4.00 8.06
CA ASN A 141 11.46 4.11 6.65
C ASN A 141 10.24 4.32 5.76
N LEU A 142 9.03 4.12 6.30
CA LEU A 142 7.80 4.51 5.66
C LEU A 142 7.54 5.99 5.87
N HIS A 143 6.97 6.61 4.85
CA HIS A 143 6.57 8.00 4.91
C HIS A 143 5.06 8.17 4.75
N PRO A 144 4.26 7.82 5.77
CA PRO A 144 2.82 7.94 5.69
C PRO A 144 2.36 9.41 5.68
N ASP A 145 1.29 9.66 4.94
CA ASP A 145 0.51 10.90 5.05
C ASP A 145 -0.43 10.84 6.26
N MET A 146 -0.82 9.63 6.67
CA MET A 146 -1.73 9.38 7.80
C MET A 146 -1.46 8.03 8.44
N ILE A 147 -1.76 7.92 9.74
CA ILE A 147 -1.69 6.65 10.47
C ILE A 147 -3.10 6.28 10.95
N LEU A 148 -3.51 5.03 10.73
CA LEU A 148 -4.75 4.47 11.28
C LEU A 148 -4.40 3.37 12.29
N LEU A 149 -4.55 3.69 13.58
CA LEU A 149 -4.33 2.79 14.69
C LEU A 149 -5.69 2.22 15.16
N SER A 150 -5.84 0.90 15.06
CA SER A 150 -7.02 0.16 15.49
C SER A 150 -6.62 -1.03 16.37
N GLY A 151 -7.54 -1.50 17.21
CA GLY A 151 -7.27 -2.68 18.03
C GLY A 151 -8.21 -2.86 19.21
N GLY A 152 -8.53 -4.11 19.50
CA GLY A 152 -9.38 -4.52 20.62
C GLY A 152 -10.87 -4.23 20.39
N THR A 153 -11.73 -5.11 20.92
CA THR A 153 -13.14 -4.78 21.14
C THR A 153 -13.28 -3.80 22.30
N ASP A 154 -14.41 -3.13 22.41
CA ASP A 154 -14.68 -2.32 23.60
C ASP A 154 -14.70 -3.22 24.84
N GLY A 155 -13.93 -2.84 25.86
CA GLY A 155 -13.70 -3.64 27.08
C GLY A 155 -12.63 -4.75 26.96
N GLY A 156 -11.86 -4.80 25.85
CA GLY A 156 -10.88 -5.86 25.61
C GLY A 156 -9.50 -5.39 25.13
N ALA A 157 -8.47 -6.21 25.39
CA ALA A 157 -7.11 -6.09 24.84
C ALA A 157 -6.37 -4.74 25.08
N LEU A 158 -6.68 -4.05 26.19
CA LEU A 158 -6.09 -2.75 26.57
C LEU A 158 -4.56 -2.72 26.47
N SER A 159 -3.87 -3.66 27.13
CA SER A 159 -2.40 -3.71 27.17
C SER A 159 -1.77 -3.87 25.78
N SER A 160 -2.37 -4.69 24.93
CA SER A 160 -1.87 -4.94 23.58
C SER A 160 -2.07 -3.75 22.64
N VAL A 161 -3.17 -3.00 22.81
CA VAL A 161 -3.39 -1.76 22.05
C VAL A 161 -2.37 -0.69 22.44
N LEU A 162 -2.13 -0.52 23.74
CA LEU A 162 -1.13 0.43 24.22
C LEU A 162 0.28 0.06 23.76
N ARG A 163 0.58 -1.25 23.66
CA ARG A 163 1.84 -1.73 23.09
C ARG A 163 2.02 -1.30 21.63
N LEU A 164 0.97 -1.30 20.83
CA LEU A 164 1.05 -0.82 19.44
C LEU A 164 1.25 0.69 19.36
N ALA A 165 0.55 1.46 20.20
CA ALA A 165 0.74 2.91 20.31
C ALA A 165 2.19 3.26 20.71
N GLU A 166 2.79 2.50 21.61
CA GLU A 166 4.20 2.63 21.99
C GLU A 166 5.13 2.38 20.81
N ILE A 167 4.95 1.27 20.10
CA ILE A 167 5.80 0.91 18.94
C ILE A 167 5.78 2.06 17.93
N LEU A 168 4.59 2.61 17.64
CA LEU A 168 4.43 3.76 16.76
C LEU A 168 5.18 4.99 17.28
N ARG A 169 5.05 5.32 18.57
CA ARG A 169 5.71 6.48 19.19
C ARG A 169 7.23 6.39 19.12
N VAL A 170 7.80 5.21 19.34
CA VAL A 170 9.26 5.00 19.28
C VAL A 170 9.74 5.00 17.84
N ALA A 171 8.98 4.37 16.94
CA ALA A 171 9.29 4.34 15.52
C ALA A 171 9.39 5.75 14.93
N LYS A 172 8.58 6.71 15.37
CA LYS A 172 8.53 8.09 14.83
C LYS A 172 8.63 8.10 13.30
N PRO A 173 7.64 7.55 12.59
CA PRO A 173 7.59 7.66 11.13
C PRO A 173 7.66 9.13 10.73
N LEU A 174 8.23 9.38 9.55
CA LEU A 174 8.36 10.74 9.01
C LEU A 174 7.25 11.00 7.99
N PRO A 175 6.71 12.22 7.90
CA PRO A 175 5.80 12.54 6.82
C PRO A 175 6.49 12.42 5.45
N LYS A 176 5.68 12.26 4.42
CA LYS A 176 6.09 12.22 3.00
C LYS A 176 6.81 13.48 2.53
N TYR A 177 6.39 14.64 3.05
CA TYR A 177 6.99 15.94 2.79
C TYR A 177 7.58 16.47 4.09
N GLU A 178 8.73 17.13 4.04
CA GLU A 178 9.30 17.79 5.22
C GLU A 178 8.35 18.90 5.68
N THR A 179 7.75 18.75 6.86
CA THR A 179 6.81 19.71 7.44
C THR A 179 7.02 19.83 8.94
N ASP A 180 6.71 20.99 9.51
CA ASP A 180 6.71 21.24 10.95
C ASP A 180 5.46 20.66 11.66
N THR A 181 4.48 20.16 10.90
CA THR A 181 3.23 19.60 11.41
C THR A 181 3.33 18.09 11.69
N PRO A 182 2.87 17.61 12.86
CA PRO A 182 2.76 16.18 13.16
C PRO A 182 1.89 15.41 12.15
N ILE A 183 2.15 14.12 11.99
CA ILE A 183 1.38 13.26 11.08
C ILE A 183 -0.04 13.06 11.65
N PRO A 184 -1.11 13.31 10.86
CA PRO A 184 -2.48 12.97 11.23
C PRO A 184 -2.60 11.49 11.59
N THR A 185 -3.11 11.22 12.79
CA THR A 185 -3.25 9.86 13.33
C THR A 185 -4.66 9.64 13.82
N LEU A 186 -5.35 8.65 13.27
CA LEU A 186 -6.67 8.21 13.70
C LEU A 186 -6.53 7.05 14.67
N TYR A 187 -7.12 7.17 15.86
CA TYR A 187 -7.30 6.05 16.78
C TYR A 187 -8.75 5.58 16.77
N ALA A 188 -8.99 4.36 16.29
CA ALA A 188 -10.31 3.75 16.13
C ALA A 188 -10.33 2.31 16.70
N GLY A 189 -9.92 2.19 17.97
CA GLY A 189 -9.88 0.93 18.74
C GLY A 189 -10.68 1.02 20.04
N ASN A 190 -10.39 0.11 20.98
CA ASN A 190 -11.05 0.05 22.30
C ASN A 190 -11.21 1.44 22.96
N SER A 191 -12.46 1.85 23.16
CA SER A 191 -12.81 3.13 23.78
C SER A 191 -12.18 3.38 25.16
N GLU A 192 -11.96 2.34 25.97
CA GLU A 192 -11.30 2.45 27.28
C GLU A 192 -9.81 2.80 27.17
N ALA A 193 -9.17 2.48 26.04
CA ALA A 193 -7.76 2.78 25.80
C ALA A 193 -7.55 4.20 25.23
N ALA A 194 -8.60 4.87 24.74
CA ALA A 194 -8.49 6.12 24.00
C ALA A 194 -7.77 7.23 24.79
N ASP A 195 -8.11 7.43 26.06
CA ASP A 195 -7.48 8.45 26.91
C ASP A 195 -6.00 8.16 27.15
N LEU A 196 -5.64 6.89 27.31
CA LEU A 196 -4.25 6.47 27.53
C LEU A 196 -3.42 6.60 26.25
N VAL A 197 -3.99 6.24 25.10
CA VAL A 197 -3.37 6.46 23.79
C VAL A 197 -3.14 7.96 23.57
N LYS A 198 -4.14 8.80 23.86
CA LYS A 198 -4.03 10.25 23.76
C LYS A 198 -2.92 10.83 24.61
N LYS A 199 -2.81 10.39 25.87
CA LYS A 199 -1.70 10.79 26.76
C LYS A 199 -0.34 10.29 26.25
N MET A 200 -0.29 9.11 25.63
CA MET A 200 0.95 8.47 25.21
C MET A 200 1.54 9.07 23.94
N ILE A 201 0.72 9.31 22.90
CA ILE A 201 1.19 9.67 21.55
C ILE A 201 0.66 11.01 21.05
N GLY A 202 -0.32 11.63 21.72
CA GLY A 202 -0.97 12.87 21.26
C GLY A 202 -0.09 14.12 21.26
N LYS A 203 1.15 14.04 21.75
CA LYS A 203 2.16 15.11 21.61
C LYS A 203 3.03 14.92 20.36
N ASP A 204 3.20 13.69 19.91
CA ASP A 204 4.06 13.31 18.80
C ASP A 204 3.28 13.29 17.47
N PHE A 205 1.96 13.16 17.53
CA PHE A 205 1.05 13.05 16.38
C PHE A 205 -0.18 13.93 16.53
N ASP A 206 -0.76 14.34 15.40
CA ASP A 206 -2.05 15.03 15.37
C ASP A 206 -3.17 13.97 15.52
N LEU A 207 -3.48 13.64 16.77
CA LEU A 207 -4.29 12.49 17.13
C LEU A 207 -5.79 12.82 17.19
N HIS A 208 -6.57 12.11 16.37
CA HIS A 208 -8.03 12.15 16.33
C HIS A 208 -8.60 10.84 16.89
N ILE A 209 -9.48 10.94 17.89
CA ILE A 209 -10.14 9.78 18.50
C ILE A 209 -11.46 9.53 17.78
N MET A 210 -11.62 8.32 17.26
CA MET A 210 -12.80 7.88 16.50
C MET A 210 -13.56 6.78 17.24
N PRO A 211 -14.85 6.56 16.91
CA PRO A 211 -15.55 5.35 17.31
C PRO A 211 -14.78 4.08 16.91
N ASN A 212 -14.84 3.04 17.75
CA ASN A 212 -14.15 1.78 17.50
C ASN A 212 -14.61 1.14 16.18
N LEU A 213 -13.67 0.76 15.31
CA LEU A 213 -13.94 0.06 14.04
C LEU A 213 -14.59 -1.30 14.24
N ARG A 214 -14.28 -1.97 15.35
CA ARG A 214 -14.85 -3.28 15.73
C ARG A 214 -15.22 -3.29 17.22
N PRO A 215 -16.34 -2.65 17.60
CA PRO A 215 -16.78 -2.58 19.00
C PRO A 215 -16.98 -3.96 19.63
N LYS A 216 -17.46 -4.93 18.84
CA LYS A 216 -17.64 -6.35 19.21
C LYS A 216 -17.01 -7.24 18.15
N MET A 217 -16.67 -8.49 18.50
CA MET A 217 -16.00 -9.42 17.56
C MET A 217 -16.78 -9.62 16.25
N ASP A 218 -18.10 -9.51 16.28
CA ASP A 218 -19.02 -9.74 15.16
C ASP A 218 -19.61 -8.46 14.54
N VAL A 219 -19.24 -7.27 15.03
CA VAL A 219 -19.81 -5.98 14.59
C VAL A 219 -18.72 -5.03 14.11
N GLU A 220 -18.89 -4.46 12.91
CA GLU A 220 -18.01 -3.43 12.33
C GLU A 220 -18.70 -2.07 12.22
N ASN A 221 -17.95 -0.99 12.42
CA ASN A 221 -18.40 0.39 12.33
C ASN A 221 -17.37 1.26 11.56
N LEU A 222 -17.35 1.13 10.23
CA LEU A 222 -16.28 1.69 9.39
C LEU A 222 -16.51 3.15 8.96
N GLU A 223 -17.78 3.55 8.79
CA GLU A 223 -18.19 4.82 8.17
C GLU A 223 -17.60 6.07 8.86
N PRO A 224 -17.63 6.21 10.21
CA PRO A 224 -17.08 7.40 10.84
C PRO A 224 -15.58 7.58 10.59
N THR A 225 -14.84 6.47 10.54
CA THR A 225 -13.41 6.50 10.24
C THR A 225 -13.19 6.81 8.76
N GLN A 226 -14.03 6.31 7.86
CA GLN A 226 -13.93 6.60 6.43
C GLN A 226 -14.13 8.09 6.12
N GLU A 227 -15.10 8.74 6.76
CA GLU A 227 -15.34 10.18 6.64
C GLU A 227 -14.14 10.98 7.15
N ALA A 228 -13.66 10.69 8.36
CA ALA A 228 -12.50 11.36 8.94
C ALA A 228 -11.23 11.22 8.07
N ILE A 229 -11.02 10.06 7.45
CA ILE A 229 -9.92 9.85 6.50
C ILE A 229 -10.05 10.78 5.28
N ARG A 230 -11.27 10.92 4.74
CA ARG A 230 -11.53 11.78 3.58
C ARG A 230 -11.33 13.25 3.91
N ASP A 231 -11.82 13.71 5.06
CA ASP A 231 -11.69 15.11 5.48
C ASP A 231 -10.22 15.47 5.71
N LEU A 232 -9.49 14.64 6.46
CA LEU A 232 -8.07 14.86 6.72
C LEU A 232 -7.22 14.77 5.44
N PHE A 233 -7.63 13.98 4.44
CA PHE A 233 -6.96 13.98 3.13
C PHE A 233 -7.08 15.33 2.43
N MET A 234 -8.29 15.89 2.41
CA MET A 234 -8.56 17.20 1.80
C MET A 234 -7.79 18.32 2.51
N GLU A 235 -7.82 18.32 3.84
CA GLU A 235 -7.19 19.38 4.64
C GLU A 235 -5.65 19.30 4.65
N ASN A 236 -5.07 18.09 4.70
CA ASN A 236 -3.66 17.93 5.02
C ASN A 236 -2.78 17.37 3.89
N VAL A 237 -3.31 16.80 2.82
CA VAL A 237 -2.49 16.08 1.82
C VAL A 237 -2.53 16.73 0.45
N MET A 238 -3.72 17.11 -0.03
CA MET A 238 -3.83 17.78 -1.34
C MET A 238 -3.16 19.15 -1.34
N GLU A 239 -3.29 19.92 -0.26
CA GLU A 239 -2.68 21.25 -0.15
C GLU A 239 -1.14 21.24 -0.18
N ARG A 240 -0.53 20.09 0.14
CA ARG A 240 0.93 19.93 0.22
C ARG A 240 1.58 19.58 -1.12
N ALA A 241 0.80 19.35 -2.17
CA ALA A 241 1.35 19.11 -3.49
C ALA A 241 2.15 20.34 -3.97
N PRO A 242 3.35 20.16 -4.56
CA PRO A 242 4.19 21.29 -4.96
C PRO A 242 3.49 22.21 -5.97
N GLY A 243 3.38 23.51 -5.66
CA GLY A 243 2.69 24.50 -6.49
C GLY A 243 1.17 24.62 -6.26
N TYR A 244 0.55 23.71 -5.49
CA TYR A 244 -0.90 23.66 -5.31
C TYR A 244 -1.50 24.93 -4.70
N TYR A 245 -0.81 25.54 -3.73
CA TYR A 245 -1.26 26.77 -3.09
C TYR A 245 -1.49 27.92 -4.08
N LYS A 246 -0.70 27.98 -5.17
CA LYS A 246 -0.87 28.98 -6.23
C LYS A 246 -2.12 28.69 -7.05
N VAL A 247 -2.32 27.42 -7.42
CA VAL A 247 -3.50 26.97 -8.18
C VAL A 247 -4.79 27.30 -7.40
N LYS A 248 -4.83 27.02 -6.09
CA LYS A 248 -5.97 27.33 -5.23
C LYS A 248 -6.34 28.82 -5.19
N GLN A 249 -5.36 29.72 -5.39
CA GLN A 249 -5.61 31.17 -5.40
C GLN A 249 -6.21 31.67 -6.73
N ILE A 250 -6.02 30.94 -7.83
CA ILE A 250 -6.47 31.34 -9.17
C ILE A 250 -7.75 30.62 -9.63
N THR A 251 -8.09 29.47 -9.05
CA THR A 251 -9.35 28.77 -9.35
C THR A 251 -10.54 29.51 -8.77
N GLN A 252 -11.69 29.51 -9.48
CA GLN A 252 -12.91 30.15 -8.99
C GLN A 252 -13.83 29.22 -8.16
N SER A 253 -13.40 27.98 -7.93
CA SER A 253 -14.02 27.02 -7.02
C SER A 253 -12.94 26.33 -6.19
N ASP A 254 -13.38 25.59 -5.16
CA ASP A 254 -12.50 24.63 -4.50
C ASP A 254 -11.98 23.60 -5.50
N ILE A 255 -10.73 23.20 -5.32
CA ILE A 255 -10.13 22.11 -6.10
C ILE A 255 -10.58 20.80 -5.47
N ILE A 256 -11.39 20.04 -6.19
CA ILE A 256 -11.87 18.74 -5.73
C ILE A 256 -10.95 17.59 -6.17
N PRO A 257 -10.96 16.44 -5.48
CA PRO A 257 -10.26 15.25 -5.94
C PRO A 257 -10.76 14.80 -7.31
N THR A 258 -9.85 14.37 -8.20
CA THR A 258 -10.22 13.74 -9.50
C THR A 258 -11.35 12.70 -9.36
N PRO A 259 -11.30 11.76 -8.39
CA PRO A 259 -12.36 10.77 -8.25
C PRO A 259 -13.70 11.32 -7.77
N LEU A 260 -13.69 12.45 -7.03
CA LEU A 260 -14.92 13.14 -6.64
C LEU A 260 -15.56 13.79 -7.87
N GLY A 261 -14.75 14.37 -8.77
CA GLY A 261 -15.22 14.86 -10.06
C GLY A 261 -15.90 13.75 -10.88
N VAL A 262 -15.27 12.57 -10.99
CA VAL A 262 -15.89 11.41 -11.67
C VAL A 262 -17.21 11.00 -11.00
N LEU A 263 -17.27 10.96 -9.66
CA LEU A 263 -18.48 10.65 -8.90
C LEU A 263 -19.61 11.65 -9.18
N ASN A 264 -19.29 12.94 -9.23
CA ASN A 264 -20.24 14.01 -9.53
C ASN A 264 -20.81 13.84 -10.94
N THR A 265 -19.96 13.54 -11.93
CA THR A 265 -20.40 13.27 -13.31
C THR A 265 -21.33 12.06 -13.40
N LEU A 266 -21.02 10.96 -12.72
CA LEU A 266 -21.89 9.78 -12.68
C LEU A 266 -23.26 10.09 -12.04
N SER A 267 -23.26 10.93 -11.01
CA SER A 267 -24.48 11.36 -10.31
C SER A 267 -25.40 12.23 -11.19
N LEU A 268 -24.86 12.90 -12.20
CA LEU A 268 -25.62 13.66 -13.20
C LEU A 268 -26.16 12.76 -14.32
N PHE A 269 -25.39 11.75 -14.74
CA PHE A 269 -25.69 10.93 -15.92
C PHE A 269 -27.01 10.14 -15.83
N ASP A 270 -27.40 9.68 -14.64
CA ASP A 270 -28.48 8.70 -14.50
C ASP A 270 -29.60 9.08 -13.53
N GLN A 271 -29.82 10.38 -13.28
CA GLN A 271 -30.88 10.84 -12.37
C GLN A 271 -32.30 10.39 -12.78
N GLN A 272 -32.53 10.13 -14.07
CA GLN A 272 -33.87 9.84 -14.62
C GLN A 272 -34.12 8.36 -14.96
N ALA A 273 -33.07 7.56 -15.24
CA ALA A 273 -33.26 6.22 -15.80
C ALA A 273 -33.20 5.08 -14.77
N GLN A 274 -32.72 5.35 -13.55
CA GLN A 274 -32.58 4.37 -12.44
C GLN A 274 -31.94 3.05 -12.90
N ARG A 275 -30.91 3.13 -13.74
CA ARG A 275 -30.17 1.96 -14.21
C ARG A 275 -29.19 1.49 -13.14
N ASN A 276 -28.88 0.20 -13.19
CA ASN A 276 -27.78 -0.36 -12.42
C ASN A 276 -26.48 -0.20 -13.20
N ILE A 277 -25.59 0.66 -12.70
CA ILE A 277 -24.37 1.08 -13.39
C ILE A 277 -23.13 0.62 -12.62
N PHE A 278 -22.14 0.12 -13.34
CA PHE A 278 -20.76 0.10 -12.87
C PHE A 278 -19.92 1.07 -13.69
N ALA A 279 -19.04 1.82 -13.04
CA ALA A 279 -18.01 2.59 -13.72
C ALA A 279 -16.63 2.23 -13.20
N PHE A 280 -15.65 2.16 -14.09
CA PHE A 280 -14.27 1.83 -13.78
C PHE A 280 -13.39 2.98 -14.27
N ASP A 281 -12.55 3.51 -13.40
CA ASP A 281 -11.51 4.47 -13.77
C ASP A 281 -10.13 3.84 -13.49
N VAL A 282 -9.39 3.53 -14.57
CA VAL A 282 -8.10 2.86 -14.50
C VAL A 282 -6.98 3.88 -14.72
N GLY A 283 -6.27 4.21 -13.64
CA GLY A 283 -5.13 5.11 -13.63
C GLY A 283 -3.77 4.40 -13.69
N GLY A 284 -2.71 5.21 -13.65
CA GLY A 284 -1.33 4.71 -13.61
C GLY A 284 -0.96 4.04 -12.28
N ALA A 285 -1.68 4.32 -11.20
CA ALA A 285 -1.40 3.74 -9.88
C ALA A 285 -2.64 3.10 -9.23
N THR A 286 -3.82 3.67 -9.43
CA THR A 286 -5.06 3.25 -8.79
C THR A 286 -6.08 2.79 -9.83
N THR A 287 -7.01 1.94 -9.40
CA THR A 287 -8.23 1.62 -10.14
C THR A 287 -9.41 1.90 -9.22
N ASP A 288 -10.26 2.84 -9.64
CA ASP A 288 -11.48 3.22 -8.95
C ASP A 288 -12.65 2.44 -9.53
N VAL A 289 -13.52 1.95 -8.65
CA VAL A 289 -14.77 1.29 -9.01
C VAL A 289 -15.92 2.06 -8.40
N PHE A 290 -16.85 2.47 -9.24
CA PHE A 290 -18.09 3.09 -8.85
C PHE A 290 -19.24 2.14 -9.18
N SER A 291 -20.24 2.07 -8.30
CA SER A 291 -21.46 1.33 -8.59
C SER A 291 -22.68 2.12 -8.14
N GLN A 292 -23.68 2.22 -9.01
CA GLN A 292 -25.01 2.69 -8.69
C GLN A 292 -25.96 1.50 -8.83
N ILE A 293 -26.38 0.90 -7.72
CA ILE A 293 -27.24 -0.28 -7.71
C ILE A 293 -28.51 0.02 -6.93
N ASN A 294 -29.67 -0.12 -7.55
CA ASN A 294 -30.98 0.22 -6.96
C ASN A 294 -31.02 1.65 -6.38
N GLY A 295 -30.34 2.61 -7.01
CA GLY A 295 -30.23 4.00 -6.55
C GLY A 295 -29.19 4.24 -5.45
N HIS A 296 -28.44 3.22 -5.02
CA HIS A 296 -27.35 3.36 -4.05
C HIS A 296 -26.01 3.53 -4.77
N LEU A 297 -25.39 4.70 -4.58
CA LEU A 297 -24.07 5.03 -5.12
C LEU A 297 -22.98 4.62 -4.13
N GLN A 298 -21.98 3.88 -4.62
CA GLN A 298 -20.85 3.40 -3.85
C GLN A 298 -19.55 3.57 -4.64
N ARG A 299 -18.44 3.74 -3.93
CA ARG A 299 -17.09 3.83 -4.50
C ARG A 299 -16.13 2.93 -3.74
N THR A 300 -15.17 2.38 -4.45
CA THR A 300 -13.98 1.72 -3.92
C THR A 300 -12.76 2.18 -4.68
N VAL A 301 -11.64 2.37 -3.97
CA VAL A 301 -10.33 2.61 -4.60
C VAL A 301 -9.42 1.44 -4.37
N SER A 302 -8.85 0.92 -5.45
CA SER A 302 -7.77 -0.06 -5.37
C SER A 302 -6.44 0.62 -5.62
N ALA A 303 -5.85 1.10 -4.54
CA ALA A 303 -4.64 1.93 -4.50
C ALA A 303 -3.38 1.36 -5.18
N ASN A 304 -3.24 0.04 -5.20
CA ASN A 304 -2.09 -0.68 -5.74
C ASN A 304 -2.47 -1.47 -7.00
N LEU A 305 -3.56 -1.12 -7.68
CA LEU A 305 -3.97 -1.74 -8.93
C LEU A 305 -4.00 -0.66 -10.00
N GLY A 306 -2.90 -0.51 -10.74
CA GLY A 306 -2.78 0.52 -11.76
C GLY A 306 -1.81 0.10 -12.86
N MET A 307 -1.81 0.85 -13.95
CA MET A 307 -1.17 0.48 -15.21
C MET A 307 0.33 0.81 -15.29
N SER A 308 0.85 1.64 -14.39
CA SER A 308 2.24 2.11 -14.37
C SER A 308 2.89 1.78 -13.02
N TYR A 309 2.84 2.69 -12.03
CA TYR A 309 3.49 2.56 -10.72
C TYR A 309 3.10 1.30 -9.93
N SER A 310 1.99 0.65 -10.28
CA SER A 310 1.48 -0.54 -9.59
C SER A 310 1.31 -1.74 -10.52
N ALA A 311 1.89 -1.69 -11.72
CA ALA A 311 1.77 -2.74 -12.73
C ALA A 311 2.28 -4.10 -12.22
N LEU A 312 3.44 -4.11 -11.55
CA LEU A 312 3.99 -5.32 -10.92
C LEU A 312 3.08 -5.86 -9.81
N ASN A 313 2.38 -4.98 -9.07
CA ASN A 313 1.43 -5.43 -8.05
C ASN A 313 0.17 -6.07 -8.67
N VAL A 314 -0.30 -5.56 -9.80
CA VAL A 314 -1.40 -6.20 -10.55
C VAL A 314 -0.99 -7.61 -10.98
N LEU A 315 0.21 -7.78 -11.56
CA LEU A 315 0.74 -9.09 -11.94
C LEU A 315 0.82 -10.05 -10.74
N ARG A 316 1.39 -9.58 -9.63
CA ARG A 316 1.53 -10.33 -8.37
C ARG A 316 0.17 -10.83 -7.87
N GLU A 317 -0.84 -9.96 -7.85
CA GLU A 317 -2.17 -10.31 -7.32
C GLU A 317 -3.01 -11.13 -8.29
N SER A 318 -2.83 -10.96 -9.60
CA SER A 318 -3.50 -11.80 -10.60
C SER A 318 -2.92 -13.22 -10.65
N GLY A 319 -1.63 -13.36 -10.33
CA GLY A 319 -0.86 -14.58 -10.54
C GLY A 319 -0.39 -14.72 -12.00
N GLU A 320 0.87 -15.12 -12.18
CA GLU A 320 1.51 -15.28 -13.49
C GLU A 320 0.73 -16.23 -14.41
N GLU A 321 0.28 -17.38 -13.88
CA GLU A 321 -0.47 -18.37 -14.65
C GLU A 321 -1.76 -17.78 -15.24
N SER A 322 -2.56 -17.08 -14.43
CA SER A 322 -3.80 -16.46 -14.91
C SER A 322 -3.55 -15.30 -15.87
N PHE A 323 -2.43 -14.58 -15.71
CA PHE A 323 -2.04 -13.51 -16.61
C PHE A 323 -1.66 -14.07 -17.98
N MET A 324 -0.79 -15.08 -18.02
CA MET A 324 -0.33 -15.72 -19.24
C MET A 324 -1.47 -16.46 -19.98
N GLU A 325 -2.37 -17.13 -19.25
CA GLU A 325 -3.56 -17.78 -19.85
C GLU A 325 -4.46 -16.77 -20.56
N MET A 326 -4.57 -15.54 -20.03
CA MET A 326 -5.34 -14.48 -20.67
C MET A 326 -4.63 -13.90 -21.89
N LEU A 327 -3.33 -13.67 -21.78
CA LEU A 327 -2.52 -13.07 -22.83
C LEU A 327 -2.43 -13.97 -24.07
N GLY A 328 -2.29 -15.28 -23.85
CA GLY A 328 -2.28 -16.30 -24.90
C GLY A 328 -0.89 -16.76 -25.33
N GLU A 329 -0.87 -17.46 -26.46
CA GLU A 329 0.34 -17.94 -27.10
C GLU A 329 1.13 -16.80 -27.76
N GLY A 330 2.46 -16.92 -27.81
CA GLY A 330 3.35 -15.94 -28.45
C GLY A 330 4.18 -15.11 -27.46
N PHE A 331 4.00 -15.30 -26.16
CA PHE A 331 4.75 -14.62 -25.11
C PHE A 331 5.40 -15.60 -24.15
N THR A 332 6.60 -15.28 -23.67
CA THR A 332 7.22 -15.94 -22.52
C THR A 332 6.93 -15.15 -21.24
N ALA A 333 6.98 -15.83 -20.09
CA ALA A 333 6.81 -15.17 -18.79
C ALA A 333 7.89 -14.09 -18.56
N ASP A 334 9.13 -14.33 -19.01
CA ASP A 334 10.24 -13.40 -18.82
C ASP A 334 10.04 -12.10 -19.61
N GLU A 335 9.58 -12.17 -20.86
CA GLU A 335 9.23 -11.01 -21.68
C GLU A 335 8.15 -10.14 -21.03
N VAL A 336 7.08 -10.77 -20.54
CA VAL A 336 5.96 -10.07 -19.90
C VAL A 336 6.40 -9.41 -18.59
N ARG A 337 7.15 -10.14 -17.76
CA ARG A 337 7.66 -9.63 -16.48
C ARG A 337 8.63 -8.48 -16.67
N ASN A 338 9.54 -8.59 -17.64
CA ASN A 338 10.47 -7.53 -17.99
C ASN A 338 9.72 -6.29 -18.49
N TYR A 339 8.74 -6.45 -19.38
CA TYR A 339 7.91 -5.33 -19.86
C TYR A 339 7.20 -4.61 -18.70
N ILE A 340 6.47 -5.35 -17.87
CA ILE A 340 5.73 -4.81 -16.72
C ILE A 340 6.68 -4.14 -15.72
N GLY A 341 7.83 -4.75 -15.46
CA GLY A 341 8.86 -4.18 -14.59
C GLY A 341 9.41 -2.86 -15.12
N ASN A 342 9.74 -2.79 -16.41
CA ASN A 342 10.25 -1.57 -17.04
C ASN A 342 9.20 -0.47 -17.09
N LYS A 343 7.93 -0.81 -17.35
CA LYS A 343 6.79 0.11 -17.26
C LYS A 343 6.62 0.66 -15.84
N CYS A 344 6.84 -0.18 -14.82
CA CYS A 344 6.79 0.24 -13.42
C CYS A 344 7.93 1.21 -13.06
N LEU A 345 9.15 0.95 -13.53
CA LEU A 345 10.32 1.82 -13.30
C LEU A 345 10.24 3.14 -14.08
N ASN A 346 9.57 3.14 -15.23
CA ASN A 346 9.45 4.25 -16.17
C ASN A 346 7.95 4.48 -16.53
N PRO A 347 7.17 5.07 -15.61
CA PRO A 347 5.71 5.10 -15.67
C PRO A 347 5.11 5.90 -16.82
N THR A 348 5.93 6.76 -17.45
CA THR A 348 5.56 7.64 -18.58
C THR A 348 5.77 6.99 -19.95
N LEU A 349 6.44 5.84 -20.04
CA LEU A 349 6.61 5.13 -21.31
C LEU A 349 5.26 4.63 -21.83
N LEU A 350 5.03 4.72 -23.14
CA LEU A 350 3.82 4.25 -23.81
C LEU A 350 4.11 2.97 -24.61
N PRO A 351 3.12 2.09 -24.80
CA PRO A 351 3.30 0.92 -25.66
C PRO A 351 3.46 1.35 -27.12
N ALA A 352 4.49 0.83 -27.79
CA ALA A 352 4.80 1.13 -29.18
C ALA A 352 4.38 -0.01 -30.13
N THR A 353 4.50 -1.26 -29.69
CA THR A 353 4.21 -2.44 -30.52
C THR A 353 2.88 -3.11 -30.18
N GLU A 354 2.35 -3.93 -31.08
CA GLU A 354 1.12 -4.71 -30.82
C GLU A 354 1.29 -5.72 -29.67
N ALA A 355 2.51 -6.24 -29.46
CA ALA A 355 2.80 -7.13 -28.33
C ALA A 355 2.70 -6.38 -27.00
N GLU A 356 3.24 -5.17 -26.93
CA GLU A 356 3.18 -4.30 -25.75
C GLU A 356 1.75 -3.85 -25.46
N LYS A 357 1.00 -3.43 -26.51
CA LYS A 357 -0.43 -3.11 -26.39
C LYS A 357 -1.22 -4.31 -25.87
N ALA A 358 -0.93 -5.54 -26.31
CA ALA A 358 -1.60 -6.74 -25.80
C ALA A 358 -1.29 -7.02 -24.32
N ILE A 359 -0.05 -6.79 -23.88
CA ILE A 359 0.33 -6.88 -22.45
C ILE A 359 -0.44 -5.83 -21.64
N GLU A 360 -0.51 -4.57 -22.09
CA GLU A 360 -1.25 -3.52 -21.39
C GLU A 360 -2.77 -3.79 -21.37
N LYS A 361 -3.38 -4.28 -22.46
CA LYS A 361 -4.80 -4.69 -22.46
C LYS A 361 -5.07 -5.80 -21.43
N THR A 362 -4.16 -6.77 -21.33
CA THR A 362 -4.23 -7.85 -20.33
C THR A 362 -4.08 -7.30 -18.92
N LEU A 363 -3.12 -6.41 -18.69
CA LEU A 363 -2.89 -5.75 -17.42
C LEU A 363 -4.12 -4.93 -16.96
N ALA A 364 -4.73 -4.16 -17.86
CA ALA A 364 -5.96 -3.41 -17.59
C ALA A 364 -7.12 -4.33 -17.24
N THR A 365 -7.27 -5.45 -17.95
CA THR A 365 -8.30 -6.45 -17.68
C THR A 365 -8.14 -7.04 -16.27
N GLN A 366 -6.91 -7.35 -15.86
CA GLN A 366 -6.64 -7.88 -14.52
C GLN A 366 -6.82 -6.82 -13.43
N ALA A 367 -6.41 -5.57 -13.66
CA ALA A 367 -6.61 -4.46 -12.74
C ALA A 367 -8.11 -4.24 -12.45
N VAL A 368 -8.93 -4.11 -13.51
CA VAL A 368 -10.40 -3.96 -13.39
C VAL A 368 -11.02 -5.15 -12.67
N ARG A 369 -10.60 -6.38 -12.99
CA ARG A 369 -11.12 -7.60 -12.37
C ARG A 369 -10.83 -7.66 -10.87
N LEU A 370 -9.60 -7.39 -10.49
CA LEU A 370 -9.18 -7.39 -9.09
C LEU A 370 -9.86 -6.25 -8.31
N ALA A 371 -9.96 -5.06 -8.90
CA ALA A 371 -10.65 -3.92 -8.31
C ALA A 371 -12.16 -4.21 -8.12
N LEU A 372 -12.82 -4.82 -9.11
CA LEU A 372 -14.21 -5.25 -9.00
C LEU A 372 -14.39 -6.31 -7.90
N LYS A 373 -13.46 -7.28 -7.80
CA LYS A 373 -13.50 -8.29 -6.73
C LYS A 373 -13.51 -7.61 -5.36
N ARG A 374 -12.58 -6.68 -5.12
CA ARG A 374 -12.49 -5.91 -3.87
C ARG A 374 -13.74 -5.08 -3.62
N HIS A 375 -14.22 -4.35 -4.63
CA HIS A 375 -15.45 -3.54 -4.52
C HIS A 375 -16.63 -4.41 -4.11
N ARG A 376 -16.74 -5.61 -4.70
CA ARG A 376 -17.80 -6.54 -4.32
C ARG A 376 -17.65 -7.11 -2.92
N GLU A 377 -16.44 -7.44 -2.50
CA GLU A 377 -16.20 -7.93 -1.13
C GLU A 377 -16.54 -6.87 -0.07
N MET A 378 -16.34 -5.58 -0.38
CA MET A 378 -16.67 -4.47 0.52
C MET A 378 -18.15 -4.13 0.56
N HIS A 379 -18.82 -4.13 -0.60
CA HIS A 379 -20.15 -3.54 -0.72
C HIS A 379 -21.29 -4.55 -0.96
N PHE A 380 -20.97 -5.79 -1.37
CA PHE A 380 -21.97 -6.80 -1.71
C PHE A 380 -21.72 -8.11 -0.96
N ASN A 381 -22.70 -8.55 -0.17
CA ASN A 381 -22.59 -9.77 0.62
C ASN A 381 -22.58 -11.03 -0.28
N GLN A 382 -21.41 -11.64 -0.48
CA GLN A 382 -21.26 -12.89 -1.27
C GLN A 382 -21.33 -14.17 -0.44
N GLU A 383 -21.34 -14.08 0.91
CA GLU A 383 -21.47 -15.25 1.79
C GLU A 383 -22.92 -15.73 1.87
N LYS A 384 -23.39 -16.37 0.79
CA LYS A 384 -24.56 -17.28 0.83
C LYS A 384 -24.19 -18.72 0.45
N VAL A 385 -22.95 -19.13 0.71
CA VAL A 385 -22.59 -20.56 0.77
C VAL A 385 -22.51 -20.92 2.26
N GLY A 386 -23.60 -21.45 2.81
CA GLY A 386 -23.73 -21.80 4.24
C GLY A 386 -24.97 -21.23 4.94
N PHE A 387 -25.75 -20.37 4.28
CA PHE A 387 -27.03 -19.85 4.79
C PHE A 387 -28.05 -20.96 5.06
N LEU A 388 -28.13 -21.96 4.17
CA LEU A 388 -29.01 -23.13 4.34
C LEU A 388 -28.50 -24.10 5.42
N GLU A 389 -27.18 -24.20 5.64
CA GLU A 389 -26.60 -25.05 6.69
C GLU A 389 -26.80 -24.47 8.09
N ARG A 390 -26.73 -23.14 8.26
CA ARG A 390 -26.95 -22.47 9.55
C ARG A 390 -28.43 -22.44 9.97
N VAL A 391 -29.36 -22.30 9.02
CA VAL A 391 -30.81 -22.40 9.28
C VAL A 391 -31.22 -23.83 9.64
N ALA A 392 -30.55 -24.84 9.10
CA ALA A 392 -30.77 -26.24 9.49
C ALA A 392 -30.29 -26.55 10.93
N GLY A 393 -29.45 -25.69 11.52
CA GLY A 393 -28.84 -25.86 12.85
C GLY A 393 -29.67 -25.39 14.05
N ASN A 394 -30.85 -24.78 13.86
CA ASN A 394 -31.79 -24.44 14.94
C ASN A 394 -31.27 -23.52 16.09
N ASP A 395 -30.26 -22.69 15.85
CA ASP A 395 -29.62 -21.92 16.95
C ASP A 395 -30.14 -20.50 17.20
N LEU A 396 -31.14 -19.95 16.48
CA LEU A 396 -31.65 -18.59 16.75
C LEU A 396 -33.14 -18.40 16.47
N ASP A 397 -33.80 -17.67 17.37
CA ASP A 397 -35.24 -17.37 17.38
C ASP A 397 -35.65 -16.49 16.18
N GLY A 398 -36.56 -17.01 15.34
CA GLY A 398 -36.84 -16.51 14.00
C GLY A 398 -37.69 -15.24 13.88
N PHE A 399 -37.99 -14.53 14.98
CA PHE A 399 -38.92 -13.39 14.97
C PHE A 399 -38.24 -12.01 14.93
N ASP A 400 -37.16 -11.77 15.70
CA ASP A 400 -36.42 -10.49 15.64
C ASP A 400 -35.47 -10.39 14.45
N PHE A 401 -35.04 -11.54 13.91
CA PHE A 401 -34.14 -11.62 12.74
C PHE A 401 -34.81 -11.23 11.42
N LYS A 402 -36.14 -11.42 11.29
CA LYS A 402 -36.85 -11.19 10.02
C LYS A 402 -37.10 -9.73 9.69
N PHE A 403 -37.28 -8.86 10.69
CA PHE A 403 -37.77 -7.51 10.45
C PHE A 403 -36.67 -6.47 10.15
N ASN A 404 -35.48 -6.60 10.77
CA ASN A 404 -34.38 -5.65 10.54
C ASN A 404 -33.35 -6.14 9.50
N TYR A 405 -33.19 -7.45 9.30
CA TYR A 405 -32.24 -8.01 8.32
C TYR A 405 -32.76 -7.93 6.88
N GLN A 406 -34.07 -8.09 6.65
CA GLN A 406 -34.64 -8.12 5.30
C GLN A 406 -34.68 -6.76 4.61
N VAL A 407 -34.78 -5.65 5.35
CA VAL A 407 -34.85 -4.30 4.77
C VAL A 407 -33.47 -3.82 4.32
N TYR A 408 -32.41 -4.17 5.04
CA TYR A 408 -31.02 -3.91 4.61
C TYR A 408 -30.56 -4.90 3.52
N GLU A 409 -30.84 -6.22 3.63
CA GLU A 409 -30.43 -7.19 2.59
C GLU A 409 -31.14 -6.99 1.23
N GLN A 410 -32.40 -6.55 1.20
CA GLN A 410 -33.10 -6.34 -0.07
C GLN A 410 -32.50 -5.19 -0.88
N ARG A 411 -31.89 -4.18 -0.24
CA ARG A 411 -31.22 -3.05 -0.92
C ARG A 411 -29.92 -3.48 -1.63
N TYR A 412 -29.18 -4.44 -1.07
CA TYR A 412 -27.88 -4.90 -1.58
C TYR A 412 -27.93 -6.23 -2.36
N LYS A 413 -29.12 -6.82 -2.55
CA LYS A 413 -29.29 -8.03 -3.36
C LYS A 413 -29.22 -7.67 -4.85
N PHE A 414 -28.15 -8.08 -5.50
CA PHE A 414 -27.88 -7.78 -6.90
C PHE A 414 -27.26 -9.00 -7.62
N GLN A 415 -27.70 -9.27 -8.83
CA GLN A 415 -27.15 -10.31 -9.70
C GLN A 415 -26.33 -9.67 -10.82
N GLN A 416 -25.33 -10.38 -11.35
CA GLN A 416 -24.57 -9.89 -12.52
C GLN A 416 -25.45 -9.63 -13.75
N SER A 417 -26.65 -10.24 -13.79
CA SER A 417 -27.65 -10.04 -14.84
C SER A 417 -28.50 -8.79 -14.69
N ASP A 418 -28.35 -8.08 -13.56
CA ASP A 418 -29.04 -6.84 -13.28
C ASP A 418 -28.20 -5.63 -13.71
N ILE A 419 -26.99 -5.81 -14.27
CA ILE A 419 -26.13 -4.72 -14.78
C ILE A 419 -26.67 -4.23 -16.12
N ASP A 420 -27.16 -3.00 -16.14
CA ASP A 420 -27.66 -2.39 -17.36
C ASP A 420 -26.54 -1.74 -18.18
N LEU A 421 -25.57 -1.11 -17.50
CA LEU A 421 -24.53 -0.30 -18.11
C LEU A 421 -23.19 -0.45 -17.40
N ILE A 422 -22.13 -0.55 -18.19
CA ILE A 422 -20.75 -0.41 -17.71
C ILE A 422 -20.08 0.77 -18.42
N ILE A 423 -19.47 1.65 -17.64
CA ILE A 423 -18.67 2.78 -18.13
C ILE A 423 -17.20 2.48 -17.83
N ALA A 424 -16.32 2.60 -18.82
CA ALA A 424 -14.88 2.53 -18.62
C ALA A 424 -14.23 3.88 -18.90
N SER A 425 -13.36 4.29 -18.02
CA SER A 425 -12.59 5.53 -18.07
C SER A 425 -11.14 5.24 -17.66
N GLY A 426 -10.25 6.16 -17.99
CA GLY A 426 -8.81 6.04 -17.78
C GLY A 426 -8.01 6.06 -19.08
N GLY A 427 -6.72 6.36 -18.97
CA GLY A 427 -5.84 6.55 -20.14
C GLY A 427 -5.76 5.33 -21.05
N VAL A 428 -5.86 4.12 -20.49
CA VAL A 428 -5.86 2.87 -21.29
C VAL A 428 -7.09 2.73 -22.17
N PHE A 429 -8.23 3.34 -21.83
CA PHE A 429 -9.44 3.28 -22.66
C PHE A 429 -9.53 4.45 -23.63
N ALA A 430 -9.08 5.63 -23.23
CA ALA A 430 -9.08 6.85 -24.03
C ALA A 430 -8.16 6.78 -25.27
N HIS A 431 -7.09 5.98 -25.22
CA HIS A 431 -6.07 5.91 -26.28
C HIS A 431 -6.12 4.62 -27.12
N LEU A 432 -7.19 3.82 -27.02
CA LEU A 432 -7.37 2.65 -27.87
C LEU A 432 -7.76 3.07 -29.29
N GLU A 433 -7.11 2.48 -30.29
CA GLU A 433 -7.43 2.71 -31.70
C GLU A 433 -8.76 2.08 -32.11
N ASP A 434 -9.09 0.89 -31.57
CA ASP A 434 -10.35 0.18 -31.83
C ASP A 434 -11.26 0.20 -30.59
N PRO A 435 -12.45 0.81 -30.64
CA PRO A 435 -13.43 0.78 -29.55
C PRO A 435 -13.83 -0.64 -29.09
N LEU A 436 -13.71 -1.64 -29.96
CA LEU A 436 -13.97 -3.03 -29.61
C LEU A 436 -12.95 -3.57 -28.59
N ASP A 437 -11.70 -3.09 -28.60
CA ASP A 437 -10.70 -3.48 -27.60
C ASP A 437 -11.15 -3.08 -26.19
N ALA A 438 -11.70 -1.87 -26.03
CA ALA A 438 -12.22 -1.39 -24.75
C ALA A 438 -13.36 -2.31 -24.27
N ALA A 439 -14.28 -2.66 -25.17
CA ALA A 439 -15.39 -3.56 -24.88
C ALA A 439 -14.90 -4.96 -24.49
N LEU A 440 -13.83 -5.47 -25.11
CA LEU A 440 -13.24 -6.77 -24.78
C LEU A 440 -12.52 -6.78 -23.44
N ILE A 441 -11.80 -5.70 -23.08
CA ILE A 441 -11.21 -5.54 -21.74
C ILE A 441 -12.30 -5.65 -20.67
N ILE A 442 -13.39 -4.87 -20.83
CA ILE A 442 -14.51 -4.86 -19.88
C ILE A 442 -15.19 -6.25 -19.82
N ALA A 443 -15.51 -6.84 -20.97
CA ALA A 443 -16.15 -8.15 -21.05
C ALA A 443 -15.32 -9.23 -20.33
N ASN A 444 -14.00 -9.26 -20.56
CA ASN A 444 -13.11 -10.23 -19.95
C ASN A 444 -12.90 -9.96 -18.44
N ALA A 445 -12.87 -8.70 -18.01
CA ALA A 445 -12.65 -8.33 -16.62
C ALA A 445 -13.88 -8.62 -15.75
N VAL A 446 -15.04 -8.10 -16.17
CA VAL A 446 -16.29 -8.09 -15.41
C VAL A 446 -17.12 -9.35 -15.64
N ASN A 447 -17.17 -9.83 -16.89
CA ASN A 447 -18.06 -10.90 -17.35
C ASN A 447 -19.50 -10.71 -16.85
N PRO A 448 -20.16 -9.59 -17.21
CA PRO A 448 -21.54 -9.36 -16.82
C PRO A 448 -22.43 -10.44 -17.45
N LYS A 449 -23.62 -10.66 -16.87
CA LYS A 449 -24.61 -11.60 -17.41
C LYS A 449 -25.80 -10.82 -17.95
N GLY A 450 -26.64 -11.47 -18.74
CA GLY A 450 -27.78 -10.80 -19.38
C GLY A 450 -27.36 -9.91 -20.54
N ILE A 451 -27.95 -8.73 -20.65
CA ILE A 451 -27.69 -7.76 -21.73
C ILE A 451 -27.21 -6.46 -21.08
N THR A 452 -25.99 -6.04 -21.40
CA THR A 452 -25.35 -4.86 -20.81
C THR A 452 -24.79 -3.97 -21.91
N GLU A 453 -25.04 -2.67 -21.81
CA GLU A 453 -24.43 -1.66 -22.67
C GLU A 453 -23.03 -1.29 -22.14
N PHE A 454 -22.04 -1.16 -23.01
CA PHE A 454 -20.70 -0.67 -22.65
C PHE A 454 -20.47 0.73 -23.22
N LYS A 455 -20.01 1.64 -22.37
CA LYS A 455 -19.61 3.00 -22.71
C LYS A 455 -18.16 3.26 -22.31
N VAL A 456 -17.50 4.16 -23.04
CA VAL A 456 -16.15 4.64 -22.75
C VAL A 456 -16.16 6.16 -22.66
N ASP A 457 -15.44 6.68 -21.67
CA ASP A 457 -15.03 8.08 -21.60
C ASP A 457 -13.80 8.27 -22.49
N ASN A 458 -14.04 8.61 -23.77
CA ASN A 458 -13.02 8.64 -24.81
C ASN A 458 -11.94 9.70 -24.55
N ASP A 459 -12.34 10.82 -23.97
CA ASP A 459 -11.48 11.99 -23.81
C ASP A 459 -11.01 12.18 -22.36
N PHE A 460 -11.43 11.29 -21.45
CA PHE A 460 -11.17 11.35 -20.03
C PHE A 460 -11.61 12.69 -19.40
N ILE A 461 -12.80 13.16 -19.78
CA ILE A 461 -13.32 14.47 -19.33
C ILE A 461 -14.28 14.38 -18.16
N SER A 462 -14.60 13.16 -17.69
CA SER A 462 -15.48 12.97 -16.53
C SER A 462 -15.03 13.74 -15.28
N PRO A 463 -13.73 13.85 -14.94
CA PRO A 463 -13.31 14.70 -13.82
C PRO A 463 -13.67 16.17 -14.04
N HIS A 464 -13.40 16.70 -15.24
CA HIS A 464 -13.63 18.10 -15.60
C HIS A 464 -15.10 18.49 -15.56
N ILE A 465 -15.98 17.64 -16.12
CA ILE A 465 -17.43 17.83 -16.06
C ILE A 465 -17.93 17.80 -14.60
N GLY A 466 -17.30 16.97 -13.77
CA GLY A 466 -17.60 16.87 -12.35
C GLY A 466 -17.30 18.16 -11.58
N VAL A 467 -16.15 18.78 -11.84
CA VAL A 467 -15.80 20.11 -11.29
C VAL A 467 -16.78 21.16 -11.80
N LEU A 468 -17.06 21.16 -13.11
CA LEU A 468 -17.99 22.11 -13.70
C LEU A 468 -19.37 22.03 -13.07
N SER A 469 -19.81 20.83 -12.67
CA SER A 469 -21.13 20.64 -12.07
C SER A 469 -21.32 21.31 -10.71
N GLU A 470 -20.25 21.61 -9.96
CA GLU A 470 -20.35 22.34 -8.69
C GLU A 470 -20.66 23.82 -8.92
N VAL A 471 -20.25 24.34 -10.08
CA VAL A 471 -20.36 25.77 -10.41
C VAL A 471 -21.50 26.04 -11.40
N ASN A 472 -21.69 25.16 -12.38
CA ASN A 472 -22.70 25.25 -13.43
C ASN A 472 -23.27 23.85 -13.79
N PRO A 473 -24.21 23.32 -12.99
CA PRO A 473 -24.81 22.00 -13.20
C PRO A 473 -25.55 21.84 -14.54
N GLU A 474 -26.18 22.92 -15.04
CA GLU A 474 -26.95 22.87 -16.28
C GLU A 474 -26.04 22.66 -17.50
N VAL A 475 -24.96 23.43 -17.60
CA VAL A 475 -23.96 23.28 -18.66
C VAL A 475 -23.28 21.91 -18.59
N ALA A 476 -22.91 21.46 -17.39
CA ALA A 476 -22.32 20.14 -17.20
C ALA A 476 -23.25 19.01 -17.69
N THR A 477 -24.54 19.10 -17.40
CA THR A 477 -25.56 18.13 -17.86
C THR A 477 -25.71 18.12 -19.37
N GLN A 478 -25.68 19.30 -20.01
CA GLN A 478 -25.78 19.43 -21.47
C GLN A 478 -24.55 18.84 -22.18
N LEU A 479 -23.34 19.11 -21.68
CA LEU A 479 -22.09 18.55 -22.22
C LEU A 479 -22.02 17.03 -22.05
N LEU A 480 -22.45 16.52 -20.89
CA LEU A 480 -22.51 15.10 -20.61
C LEU A 480 -23.41 14.35 -21.60
N ALA A 481 -24.51 14.98 -22.02
CA ALA A 481 -25.45 14.42 -22.98
C ALA A 481 -24.95 14.43 -24.44
N GLN A 482 -23.99 15.29 -24.79
CA GLN A 482 -23.55 15.49 -26.18
C GLN A 482 -22.22 14.81 -26.51
N ASP A 483 -21.20 14.88 -25.63
CA ASP A 483 -19.82 14.67 -26.10
C ASP A 483 -18.92 13.78 -25.21
N SER A 484 -19.33 13.36 -24.01
CA SER A 484 -18.38 12.75 -23.05
C SER A 484 -18.35 11.20 -22.99
N LEU A 485 -19.48 10.53 -23.20
CA LEU A 485 -19.61 9.07 -22.99
C LEU A 485 -20.12 8.36 -24.24
N SER A 486 -19.19 7.76 -24.98
CA SER A 486 -19.49 7.05 -26.22
C SER A 486 -19.86 5.60 -25.98
N SER A 487 -20.89 5.14 -26.68
CA SER A 487 -21.32 3.74 -26.61
C SER A 487 -20.48 2.90 -27.56
N VAL A 488 -19.79 1.87 -27.04
CA VAL A 488 -18.78 1.12 -27.82
C VAL A 488 -19.26 -0.26 -28.23
N ALA A 489 -20.08 -0.92 -27.41
CA ALA A 489 -20.63 -2.24 -27.73
C ALA A 489 -21.83 -2.59 -26.84
N TRP A 490 -22.59 -3.59 -27.28
CA TRP A 490 -23.50 -4.35 -26.42
C TRP A 490 -22.88 -5.69 -26.07
N HIS A 491 -22.92 -6.09 -24.80
CA HIS A 491 -22.53 -7.42 -24.33
C HIS A 491 -23.76 -8.23 -23.95
N ILE A 492 -23.82 -9.45 -24.48
CA ILE A 492 -24.94 -10.36 -24.30
C ILE A 492 -24.38 -11.69 -23.82
N ALA A 493 -24.57 -11.96 -22.53
CA ALA A 493 -24.10 -13.16 -21.87
C ALA A 493 -25.26 -13.95 -21.25
N PRO A 494 -25.81 -14.93 -21.96
CA PRO A 494 -26.90 -15.74 -21.45
C PRO A 494 -26.51 -16.58 -20.22
N ILE A 495 -27.48 -16.80 -19.34
CA ILE A 495 -27.36 -17.61 -18.13
C ILE A 495 -27.90 -19.01 -18.46
N PHE A 496 -27.08 -20.04 -18.23
CA PHE A 496 -27.41 -21.43 -18.55
C PHE A 496 -26.73 -22.42 -17.59
N PRO A 497 -27.24 -23.66 -17.44
CA PRO A 497 -26.65 -24.68 -16.57
C PRO A 497 -25.24 -25.12 -16.99
N LYS A 498 -24.40 -25.47 -16.01
CA LYS A 498 -23.07 -26.07 -16.28
C LYS A 498 -23.22 -27.42 -17.00
N GLY A 499 -22.36 -27.67 -17.98
CA GLY A 499 -22.34 -28.94 -18.74
C GLY A 499 -23.24 -28.97 -19.98
N GLN A 500 -23.83 -27.84 -20.38
CA GLN A 500 -24.62 -27.71 -21.60
C GLN A 500 -23.78 -28.05 -22.86
N LYS A 501 -24.28 -28.96 -23.70
CA LYS A 501 -23.56 -29.45 -24.91
C LYS A 501 -24.18 -29.03 -26.25
N LYS A 502 -25.40 -28.47 -26.24
CA LYS A 502 -26.13 -28.04 -27.45
C LYS A 502 -26.31 -26.53 -27.44
N ALA A 503 -26.44 -25.94 -28.62
CA ALA A 503 -26.82 -24.53 -28.78
C ALA A 503 -28.05 -24.20 -27.92
N PHE A 504 -27.92 -23.16 -27.13
CA PHE A 504 -28.85 -22.84 -26.04
C PHE A 504 -29.49 -21.46 -26.23
N LEU A 505 -28.82 -20.55 -26.95
CA LEU A 505 -29.39 -19.30 -27.44
C LEU A 505 -29.51 -19.36 -28.97
N ARG A 506 -30.75 -19.34 -29.48
CA ARG A 506 -31.03 -19.07 -30.89
C ARG A 506 -31.36 -17.59 -31.03
N TYR A 507 -30.89 -16.97 -32.10
CA TYR A 507 -31.16 -15.56 -32.33
C TYR A 507 -31.24 -15.30 -33.83
N LYS A 508 -31.98 -14.26 -34.22
CA LYS A 508 -32.02 -13.80 -35.61
C LYS A 508 -31.30 -12.47 -35.72
N VAL A 509 -30.51 -12.30 -36.78
CA VAL A 509 -29.93 -11.00 -37.15
C VAL A 509 -30.53 -10.60 -38.48
N ASN A 510 -31.28 -9.49 -38.51
CA ASN A 510 -31.99 -9.03 -39.72
C ASN A 510 -32.83 -10.15 -40.36
N GLY A 511 -33.48 -10.98 -39.54
CA GLY A 511 -34.31 -12.12 -39.96
C GLY A 511 -33.57 -13.42 -40.23
N VAL A 512 -32.22 -13.43 -40.27
CA VAL A 512 -31.42 -14.63 -40.52
C VAL A 512 -31.15 -15.40 -39.22
N ASP A 513 -31.56 -16.66 -39.15
CA ASP A 513 -31.37 -17.54 -38.00
C ASP A 513 -29.89 -17.89 -37.75
N LYS A 514 -29.46 -17.72 -36.51
CA LYS A 514 -28.14 -18.06 -35.98
C LYS A 514 -28.26 -18.77 -34.63
N GLN A 515 -27.17 -19.40 -34.21
CA GLN A 515 -27.09 -20.14 -32.95
C GLN A 515 -25.77 -19.86 -32.25
N LEU A 516 -25.83 -19.48 -30.97
CA LEU A 516 -24.65 -19.35 -30.13
C LEU A 516 -24.33 -20.70 -29.49
N GLN A 517 -23.08 -21.15 -29.63
CA GLN A 517 -22.59 -22.36 -28.99
C GLN A 517 -22.30 -22.11 -27.50
N PRO A 518 -22.37 -23.13 -26.63
CA PRO A 518 -21.89 -22.98 -25.25
C PRO A 518 -20.37 -22.78 -25.23
N TYR A 519 -19.88 -21.97 -24.28
CA TYR A 519 -18.46 -21.69 -24.06
C TYR A 519 -17.72 -21.01 -25.24
N SER A 520 -18.42 -20.19 -26.02
CA SER A 520 -17.87 -19.47 -27.17
C SER A 520 -18.02 -17.96 -27.04
N LEU A 521 -17.18 -17.21 -27.76
CA LEU A 521 -17.36 -15.78 -28.01
C LEU A 521 -17.64 -15.56 -29.51
N GLU A 522 -18.75 -14.89 -29.84
CA GLU A 522 -19.03 -14.41 -31.20
C GLU A 522 -19.14 -12.88 -31.18
N ILE A 523 -18.50 -12.20 -32.13
CA ILE A 523 -18.59 -10.74 -32.28
C ILE A 523 -19.34 -10.42 -33.56
N LEU A 524 -20.45 -9.71 -33.43
CA LEU A 524 -21.17 -9.13 -34.57
C LEU A 524 -20.63 -7.72 -34.84
N PRO A 525 -20.05 -7.46 -36.03
CA PRO A 525 -19.39 -6.19 -36.33
C PRO A 525 -20.37 -5.01 -36.35
N ALA A 526 -19.87 -3.78 -36.23
CA ALA A 526 -20.70 -2.57 -36.34
C ALA A 526 -21.51 -2.53 -37.66
N GLY A 527 -22.69 -1.91 -37.62
CA GLY A 527 -23.63 -1.81 -38.72
C GLY A 527 -25.08 -1.97 -38.25
N GLU A 528 -26.03 -1.35 -38.96
CA GLU A 528 -27.47 -1.44 -38.67
C GLU A 528 -27.93 -2.90 -38.58
N LYS A 529 -28.36 -3.31 -37.39
CA LYS A 529 -28.87 -4.66 -37.15
C LYS A 529 -30.02 -4.69 -36.16
N GLU A 530 -30.96 -5.58 -36.43
CA GLU A 530 -32.04 -5.97 -35.52
C GLU A 530 -31.82 -7.42 -35.08
N ILE A 531 -31.68 -7.60 -33.77
CA ILE A 531 -31.44 -8.90 -33.14
C ILE A 531 -32.68 -9.30 -32.37
N THR A 532 -33.23 -10.48 -32.64
CA THR A 532 -34.35 -11.05 -31.85
C THR A 532 -33.92 -12.36 -31.22
N PHE A 533 -34.22 -12.57 -29.94
CA PHE A 533 -33.79 -13.75 -29.18
C PHE A 533 -34.88 -14.82 -29.12
N GLN A 534 -34.49 -16.08 -29.28
CA GLN A 534 -35.31 -17.26 -29.04
C GLN A 534 -34.60 -18.14 -28.00
N LEU A 535 -35.04 -18.00 -26.75
CA LEU A 535 -34.44 -18.68 -25.60
C LEU A 535 -34.91 -20.12 -25.49
N GLY A 536 -34.00 -21.05 -25.18
CA GLY A 536 -34.36 -22.39 -24.71
C GLY A 536 -34.99 -22.35 -23.31
N SER A 537 -35.63 -23.44 -22.89
CA SER A 537 -36.35 -23.53 -21.61
C SER A 537 -35.51 -23.20 -20.38
N ASP A 538 -34.20 -23.48 -20.42
CA ASP A 538 -33.26 -23.32 -19.30
C ASP A 538 -32.29 -22.14 -19.50
N VAL A 539 -32.64 -21.20 -20.39
CA VAL A 539 -31.77 -20.07 -20.77
C VAL A 539 -32.48 -18.76 -20.48
N ASN A 540 -31.82 -17.85 -19.78
CA ASN A 540 -32.34 -16.53 -19.48
C ASN A 540 -31.31 -15.43 -19.79
N LEU A 541 -31.78 -14.25 -20.20
CA LEU A 541 -31.00 -13.03 -20.42
C LEU A 541 -31.19 -12.01 -19.27
N GLY A 542 -31.65 -12.47 -18.10
CA GLY A 542 -31.90 -11.59 -16.95
C GLY A 542 -33.22 -10.82 -17.07
N LYS A 543 -33.31 -9.68 -16.38
CA LYS A 543 -34.51 -8.82 -16.38
C LYS A 543 -34.42 -7.63 -17.33
N SER A 544 -33.49 -7.65 -18.27
CA SER A 544 -33.27 -6.54 -19.20
C SER A 544 -34.52 -6.24 -20.04
N LYS A 545 -34.79 -4.94 -20.28
CA LYS A 545 -35.83 -4.47 -21.22
C LYS A 545 -35.59 -4.95 -22.65
N HIS A 546 -34.35 -5.32 -22.99
CA HIS A 546 -33.94 -5.85 -24.30
C HIS A 546 -34.02 -7.38 -24.41
N SER A 547 -34.58 -8.07 -23.39
CA SER A 547 -34.65 -9.54 -23.35
C SER A 547 -35.41 -10.17 -24.53
N GLN A 548 -36.24 -9.41 -25.25
CA GLN A 548 -36.95 -9.86 -26.45
C GLN A 548 -36.23 -9.49 -27.77
N GLY A 549 -35.33 -8.51 -27.74
CA GLY A 549 -34.58 -8.08 -28.92
C GLY A 549 -33.87 -6.74 -28.74
N LEU A 550 -32.92 -6.45 -29.63
CA LEU A 550 -32.07 -5.26 -29.65
C LEU A 550 -31.90 -4.74 -31.08
N LYS A 551 -32.20 -3.46 -31.29
CA LYS A 551 -31.87 -2.75 -32.53
C LYS A 551 -30.71 -1.80 -32.26
N THR A 552 -29.62 -1.94 -33.02
CA THR A 552 -28.39 -1.17 -32.78
C THR A 552 -27.52 -1.08 -34.03
N SER A 553 -26.69 -0.05 -34.12
CA SER A 553 -25.59 0.05 -35.09
C SER A 553 -24.22 -0.34 -34.48
N LEU A 554 -24.16 -0.50 -33.16
CA LEU A 554 -22.92 -0.81 -32.43
C LEU A 554 -22.52 -2.29 -32.59
N PRO A 555 -21.23 -2.63 -32.42
CA PRO A 555 -20.79 -4.01 -32.24
C PRO A 555 -21.58 -4.73 -31.13
N VAL A 556 -21.79 -6.04 -31.29
CA VAL A 556 -22.45 -6.88 -30.29
C VAL A 556 -21.58 -8.09 -29.96
N ILE A 557 -21.23 -8.23 -28.69
CA ILE A 557 -20.43 -9.32 -28.14
C ILE A 557 -21.37 -10.35 -27.55
N LEU A 558 -21.45 -11.52 -28.16
CA LEU A 558 -22.22 -12.67 -27.67
C LEU A 558 -21.27 -13.61 -26.91
N ASP A 559 -21.39 -13.63 -25.58
CA ASP A 559 -20.42 -14.28 -24.69
C ASP A 559 -21.04 -15.40 -23.85
N SER A 560 -20.76 -16.65 -24.21
CA SER A 560 -21.19 -17.83 -23.46
C SER A 560 -20.06 -18.51 -22.69
N ARG A 561 -18.90 -17.86 -22.54
CA ARG A 561 -17.72 -18.44 -21.90
C ARG A 561 -17.89 -18.56 -20.39
N THR A 562 -17.36 -19.65 -19.83
CA THR A 562 -17.23 -19.84 -18.37
C THR A 562 -15.83 -19.54 -17.86
N GLN A 563 -14.80 -19.71 -18.71
CA GLN A 563 -13.41 -19.32 -18.45
C GLN A 563 -13.08 -18.01 -19.17
N LYS A 564 -12.11 -17.28 -18.64
CA LYS A 564 -11.95 -15.83 -18.85
C LYS A 564 -10.80 -15.46 -19.79
N SER A 565 -10.54 -16.23 -20.83
CA SER A 565 -9.61 -15.81 -21.89
C SER A 565 -10.29 -15.89 -23.25
N ASN A 566 -9.97 -14.93 -24.11
CA ASN A 566 -10.25 -14.99 -25.54
C ASN A 566 -8.94 -14.87 -26.31
N ALA A 567 -7.87 -15.46 -25.77
CA ALA A 567 -6.53 -15.18 -26.24
C ALA A 567 -6.43 -15.59 -27.72
N GLN A 568 -6.41 -14.59 -28.60
CA GLN A 568 -6.14 -14.82 -30.01
C GLN A 568 -4.63 -14.85 -30.16
N PRO A 569 -4.06 -15.87 -30.81
CA PRO A 569 -2.63 -15.92 -31.03
C PRO A 569 -2.17 -14.68 -31.81
N LEU A 570 -1.06 -14.07 -31.39
CA LEU A 570 -0.43 -12.98 -32.14
C LEU A 570 -0.09 -13.48 -33.54
N LYS A 571 -0.44 -12.71 -34.57
CA LYS A 571 -0.17 -13.07 -35.98
C LYS A 571 1.31 -12.97 -36.37
N ALA A 572 2.15 -12.36 -35.54
CA ALA A 572 3.58 -12.13 -35.74
C ALA A 572 4.35 -12.42 -34.44
N GLU A 573 5.68 -12.53 -34.53
CA GLU A 573 6.55 -12.61 -33.34
C GLU A 573 6.30 -11.43 -32.42
N ALA A 574 6.21 -11.68 -31.11
CA ALA A 574 6.05 -10.65 -30.10
C ALA A 574 7.34 -9.82 -30.02
N VAL A 575 7.33 -8.63 -30.62
CA VAL A 575 8.45 -7.70 -30.52
C VAL A 575 8.16 -6.70 -29.41
N ILE A 576 9.00 -6.66 -28.38
CA ILE A 576 8.94 -5.70 -27.27
C ILE A 576 10.14 -4.74 -27.38
N ARG A 577 9.90 -3.45 -27.24
CA ARG A 577 10.84 -2.33 -27.46
C ARG A 577 10.83 -1.27 -26.37
N ILE A 578 10.12 -1.50 -25.26
CA ILE A 578 9.99 -0.53 -24.16
C ILE A 578 11.34 -0.03 -23.61
N THR A 579 12.43 -0.77 -23.81
CA THR A 579 13.78 -0.38 -23.35
C THR A 579 14.62 0.31 -24.42
N ASP A 580 14.17 0.41 -25.68
CA ASP A 580 14.92 0.98 -26.81
C ASP A 580 15.27 2.47 -26.58
N GLU A 581 14.38 3.21 -25.91
CA GLU A 581 14.58 4.62 -25.59
C GLU A 581 15.39 4.85 -24.30
N LEU A 582 15.60 3.80 -23.50
CA LEU A 582 16.34 3.90 -22.24
C LEU A 582 17.85 3.98 -22.51
N LYS A 583 18.48 4.99 -21.94
CA LYS A 583 19.93 5.20 -22.04
C LYS A 583 20.61 4.72 -20.77
N ASP A 584 21.85 4.26 -20.91
CA ASP A 584 22.70 4.01 -19.74
C ASP A 584 22.91 5.33 -18.96
N PRO A 585 22.90 5.27 -17.61
CA PRO A 585 23.22 6.43 -16.80
C PRO A 585 24.69 6.80 -16.96
N GLY A 586 24.99 8.10 -16.84
CA GLY A 586 26.35 8.63 -16.83
C GLY A 586 26.78 9.06 -15.43
N PHE A 587 28.08 9.04 -15.17
CA PHE A 587 28.62 9.60 -13.93
C PHE A 587 28.41 11.10 -13.85
N GLN A 588 27.87 11.56 -12.71
CA GLN A 588 27.81 12.96 -12.36
C GLN A 588 29.22 13.52 -12.08
N ALA A 589 29.34 14.86 -12.14
CA ALA A 589 30.57 15.54 -11.76
C ALA A 589 30.92 15.29 -10.28
N LEU A 590 32.22 15.28 -9.95
CA LEU A 590 32.69 15.16 -8.58
C LEU A 590 32.05 16.25 -7.72
N SER A 591 31.33 15.83 -6.68
CA SER A 591 30.54 16.72 -5.82
C SER A 591 30.65 16.29 -4.36
N SER A 592 30.35 17.23 -3.46
CA SER A 592 30.28 16.96 -2.02
C SER A 592 28.86 16.55 -1.64
N TYR A 593 28.73 15.40 -0.99
CA TYR A 593 27.47 14.83 -0.53
C TYR A 593 27.39 14.79 0.99
N ARG A 594 26.15 14.71 1.51
CA ARG A 594 25.87 14.50 2.93
C ARG A 594 25.16 13.17 3.10
N ARG A 595 25.65 12.35 4.04
CA ARG A 595 25.01 11.10 4.47
C ARG A 595 24.62 11.25 5.92
N GLN A 596 23.34 11.04 6.23
CA GLN A 596 22.87 11.01 7.61
C GLN A 596 22.59 9.57 8.04
N VAL A 597 23.36 9.10 9.02
CA VAL A 597 23.16 7.81 9.69
C VAL A 597 22.23 8.05 10.87
N ARG A 598 20.97 7.61 10.77
CA ARG A 598 19.95 7.74 11.83
C ARG A 598 19.74 6.40 12.54
N LEU A 599 19.75 6.42 13.86
CA LEU A 599 19.40 5.23 14.65
C LEU A 599 17.87 5.10 14.73
N PRO A 600 17.30 3.88 14.75
CA PRO A 600 15.86 3.62 14.93
C PRO A 600 15.31 4.06 16.30
N TYR A 601 16.15 4.03 17.33
CA TYR A 601 15.86 4.52 18.68
C TYR A 601 17.18 4.98 19.31
N LYS A 602 17.07 5.65 20.46
CA LYS A 602 18.24 6.14 21.20
C LYS A 602 19.30 5.07 21.36
N GLY A 603 20.50 5.37 20.92
CA GLY A 603 21.65 4.48 21.00
C GLY A 603 22.93 5.24 21.25
N GLU A 604 24.06 4.59 21.00
CA GLU A 604 25.38 5.17 21.25
C GLU A 604 25.95 5.72 19.95
N VAL A 605 26.30 7.00 19.95
CA VAL A 605 27.14 7.61 18.90
C VAL A 605 28.61 7.43 19.30
N GLN A 606 29.42 6.88 18.41
CA GLN A 606 30.81 6.51 18.70
C GLN A 606 31.86 7.47 18.12
N VAL A 607 31.42 8.60 17.57
CA VAL A 607 32.27 9.57 16.88
C VAL A 607 32.05 11.00 17.36
N THR A 608 32.96 11.90 17.01
CA THR A 608 32.94 13.32 17.37
C THR A 608 32.90 14.22 16.13
N VAL A 609 32.35 15.44 16.25
CA VAL A 609 32.34 16.41 15.13
C VAL A 609 33.78 16.77 14.73
N GLY A 610 34.06 16.76 13.43
CA GLY A 610 35.38 16.96 12.84
C GLY A 610 36.24 15.70 12.73
N GLN A 611 35.75 14.55 13.22
CA GLN A 611 36.45 13.27 13.09
C GLN A 611 36.36 12.75 11.65
N ALA A 612 37.52 12.36 11.09
CA ALA A 612 37.57 11.60 9.86
C ALA A 612 37.14 10.14 10.12
N VAL A 613 36.35 9.58 9.22
CA VAL A 613 35.82 8.21 9.31
C VAL A 613 36.18 7.40 8.07
N GLU A 614 36.47 6.13 8.30
CA GLU A 614 36.65 5.11 7.27
C GLU A 614 35.33 4.33 7.06
N PRO A 615 35.10 3.72 5.89
CA PRO A 615 33.85 3.03 5.56
C PRO A 615 33.40 1.98 6.58
N GLN A 616 34.34 1.22 7.15
CA GLN A 616 34.10 0.19 8.16
C GLN A 616 33.94 0.73 9.59
N ASP A 617 34.21 2.01 9.82
CA ASP A 617 34.08 2.60 11.15
C ASP A 617 32.63 2.62 11.56
N ILE A 618 32.34 2.06 12.73
CA ILE A 618 31.02 2.09 13.32
C ILE A 618 30.81 3.47 13.93
N VAL A 619 29.91 4.26 13.32
CA VAL A 619 29.64 5.63 13.78
C VAL A 619 28.53 5.67 14.83
N ALA A 620 27.66 4.65 14.83
CA ALA A 620 26.56 4.52 15.78
C ALA A 620 26.21 3.04 16.03
N VAL A 621 25.68 2.74 17.22
CA VAL A 621 25.27 1.38 17.63
C VAL A 621 23.99 1.41 18.46
N ASN A 622 23.06 0.51 18.18
CA ASN A 622 22.04 0.10 19.16
C ASN A 622 22.42 -1.25 19.76
N ARG A 623 22.96 -1.26 21.00
CA ARG A 623 23.49 -2.48 21.64
C ARG A 623 22.42 -3.44 22.13
N TYR A 624 21.30 -2.87 22.54
CA TYR A 624 20.18 -3.58 23.13
C TYR A 624 18.97 -3.48 22.23
N ASN A 625 17.94 -4.29 22.47
CA ASN A 625 16.67 -4.15 21.75
C ASN A 625 16.02 -2.79 22.08
N PRO A 626 15.00 -2.36 21.32
CA PRO A 626 14.22 -1.21 21.74
C PRO A 626 13.70 -1.41 23.18
N PRO A 627 13.84 -0.42 24.08
CA PRO A 627 13.32 -0.52 25.44
C PRO A 627 11.81 -0.75 25.41
N ARG A 628 11.31 -1.75 26.14
CA ARG A 628 9.87 -2.03 26.20
C ARG A 628 9.20 -1.20 27.28
N LEU A 629 8.00 -0.69 27.04
CA LEU A 629 7.15 -0.15 28.09
C LEU A 629 6.40 -1.29 28.78
N PHE A 630 6.36 -1.23 30.11
CA PHE A 630 5.59 -2.10 30.98
C PHE A 630 4.49 -1.29 31.64
N ILE A 631 3.26 -1.74 31.46
CA ILE A 631 2.11 -1.15 32.12
C ILE A 631 1.86 -1.93 33.41
N VAL A 632 2.02 -1.25 34.53
CA VAL A 632 1.69 -1.79 35.85
C VAL A 632 0.31 -1.29 36.22
N ASP A 633 -0.66 -2.20 36.22
CA ASP A 633 -1.98 -2.00 36.78
C ASP A 633 -2.10 -2.78 38.08
N GLY A 634 -2.13 -2.06 39.19
CA GLY A 634 -2.34 -2.66 40.50
C GLY A 634 -3.66 -2.25 41.16
N PHE A 635 -4.38 -1.28 40.60
CA PHE A 635 -5.52 -0.63 41.25
C PHE A 635 -6.87 -1.21 40.81
N SER A 636 -6.98 -1.67 39.56
CA SER A 636 -8.25 -2.18 38.99
C SER A 636 -8.90 -3.30 39.81
N LYS A 637 -8.10 -4.13 40.49
CA LYS A 637 -8.58 -5.23 41.36
C LYS A 637 -9.32 -4.76 42.63
N PHE A 638 -9.24 -3.48 42.97
CA PHE A 638 -9.95 -2.88 44.10
C PHE A 638 -11.25 -2.19 43.69
N GLY A 639 -11.64 -2.25 42.41
CA GLY A 639 -12.80 -1.54 41.88
C GLY A 639 -12.49 -0.06 41.60
N VAL A 640 -13.54 0.77 41.54
CA VAL A 640 -13.40 2.22 41.30
C VAL A 640 -12.95 2.90 42.59
N LEU A 641 -11.70 3.34 42.62
CA LEU A 641 -11.13 4.10 43.74
C LEU A 641 -11.18 5.61 43.46
N PRO A 642 -11.38 6.46 44.48
CA PRO A 642 -11.24 7.91 44.35
C PRO A 642 -9.82 8.30 43.91
N LYS A 643 -9.71 9.33 43.07
CA LYS A 643 -8.43 9.81 42.52
C LYS A 643 -7.42 10.19 43.62
N ASP A 644 -7.88 10.83 44.68
CA ASP A 644 -7.07 11.22 45.85
C ASP A 644 -6.48 10.01 46.59
N VAL A 645 -7.22 8.91 46.66
CA VAL A 645 -6.73 7.65 47.24
C VAL A 645 -5.66 7.04 46.33
N ILE A 646 -5.86 7.03 45.02
CA ILE A 646 -4.89 6.52 44.05
C ILE A 646 -3.60 7.35 44.11
N GLU A 647 -3.72 8.67 44.06
CA GLU A 647 -2.59 9.61 44.07
C GLU A 647 -1.76 9.49 45.36
N SER A 648 -2.42 9.39 46.51
CA SER A 648 -1.75 9.20 47.81
C SER A 648 -1.17 7.79 48.03
N SER A 649 -1.56 6.80 47.21
CA SER A 649 -1.04 5.44 47.30
C SER A 649 0.32 5.25 46.61
N PHE A 650 0.70 6.15 45.69
CA PHE A 650 1.97 6.01 44.96
C PHE A 650 3.19 6.32 45.82
N CYS A 651 4.21 5.47 45.72
CA CYS A 651 5.50 5.62 46.42
C CYS A 651 6.60 6.19 45.53
N ILE A 652 6.31 6.39 44.24
CA ILE A 652 7.25 6.81 43.19
C ILE A 652 6.72 8.02 42.43
N LYS A 653 7.58 8.65 41.62
CA LYS A 653 7.26 9.80 40.76
C LYS A 653 7.63 9.52 39.32
N VAL A 654 7.03 10.29 38.40
CA VAL A 654 7.44 10.31 37.00
C VAL A 654 8.92 10.70 36.91
N GLN A 655 9.67 9.98 36.08
CA GLN A 655 11.13 9.99 35.90
C GLN A 655 11.96 9.20 36.93
N ASP A 656 11.38 8.65 37.99
CA ASP A 656 12.13 7.79 38.92
C ASP A 656 12.58 6.50 38.23
N GLU A 657 13.75 5.99 38.60
CA GLU A 657 14.17 4.62 38.25
C GLU A 657 13.74 3.68 39.37
N VAL A 658 13.10 2.57 39.01
CA VAL A 658 12.63 1.54 39.93
C VAL A 658 13.27 0.20 39.60
N ASP A 659 13.65 -0.55 40.63
CA ASP A 659 14.18 -1.91 40.53
C ASP A 659 13.06 -2.97 40.44
N PHE A 660 13.44 -4.17 40.00
CA PHE A 660 12.56 -5.34 40.04
C PHE A 660 12.11 -5.64 41.48
N ASP A 661 10.81 -5.89 41.68
CA ASP A 661 10.13 -6.05 42.98
C ASP A 661 10.10 -4.78 43.88
N GLU A 662 10.54 -3.61 43.38
CA GLU A 662 10.43 -2.35 44.14
C GLU A 662 8.96 -1.92 44.30
N LEU A 663 8.63 -1.29 45.43
CA LEU A 663 7.27 -0.85 45.73
C LEU A 663 6.90 0.37 44.89
N ILE A 664 5.91 0.20 43.99
CA ILE A 664 5.35 1.27 43.17
C ILE A 664 4.27 2.04 43.92
N ALA A 665 3.37 1.30 44.57
CA ALA A 665 2.27 1.85 45.33
C ALA A 665 1.83 0.90 46.45
N GLU A 666 1.29 1.47 47.52
CA GLU A 666 0.61 0.73 48.56
C GLU A 666 -0.78 1.31 48.80
N VAL A 667 -1.80 0.52 48.48
CA VAL A 667 -3.20 0.93 48.67
C VAL A 667 -3.56 0.88 50.17
N PRO A 668 -4.25 1.90 50.71
CA PRO A 668 -4.80 1.88 52.06
C PRO A 668 -5.69 0.64 52.31
N ASP A 669 -5.69 0.14 53.54
CA ASP A 669 -6.51 -1.03 53.90
C ASP A 669 -7.97 -0.63 54.07
N ASP A 670 -8.88 -1.36 53.39
CA ASP A 670 -10.32 -1.24 53.59
C ASP A 670 -10.85 -2.51 54.30
N PRO A 671 -11.43 -2.38 55.52
CA PRO A 671 -11.96 -3.51 56.27
C PRO A 671 -13.06 -4.29 55.56
N THR A 672 -13.76 -3.66 54.60
CA THR A 672 -14.87 -4.26 53.83
C THR A 672 -14.38 -5.20 52.73
N TRP A 673 -13.10 -5.14 52.37
CA TRP A 673 -12.54 -5.99 51.33
C TRP A 673 -12.26 -7.42 51.83
N PRO A 674 -12.47 -8.43 50.96
CA PRO A 674 -12.02 -9.79 51.22
C PRO A 674 -10.54 -9.89 51.58
N SER A 675 -10.16 -10.84 52.45
CA SER A 675 -8.79 -10.96 52.97
C SER A 675 -7.72 -11.10 51.88
N TYR A 676 -8.07 -11.64 50.71
CA TYR A 676 -7.13 -11.76 49.59
C TYR A 676 -6.78 -10.40 48.97
N LEU A 677 -7.74 -9.47 48.81
CA LEU A 677 -7.46 -8.11 48.32
C LEU A 677 -6.63 -7.31 49.34
N ARG A 678 -6.97 -7.43 50.62
CA ARG A 678 -6.23 -6.78 51.72
C ARG A 678 -4.77 -7.24 51.82
N LYS A 679 -4.47 -8.47 51.37
CA LYS A 679 -3.11 -9.01 51.26
C LYS A 679 -2.38 -8.61 49.97
N SER A 680 -3.08 -8.08 48.97
CA SER A 680 -2.54 -7.68 47.67
C SER A 680 -2.44 -6.15 47.49
N ARG A 681 -2.42 -5.39 48.59
CA ARG A 681 -2.33 -3.91 48.63
C ARG A 681 -1.02 -3.34 48.08
N ARG A 682 0.05 -4.14 48.13
CA ARG A 682 1.37 -3.75 47.60
C ARG A 682 1.43 -4.01 46.10
N ILE A 683 1.70 -2.97 45.36
CA ILE A 683 1.88 -2.98 43.92
C ILE A 683 3.38 -2.80 43.69
N ILE A 684 4.02 -3.79 43.07
CA ILE A 684 5.46 -3.84 42.90
C ILE A 684 5.82 -3.77 41.42
N SER A 685 7.03 -3.29 41.14
CA SER A 685 7.55 -3.22 39.78
C SER A 685 7.85 -4.62 39.24
N PRO A 686 7.28 -5.00 38.08
CA PRO A 686 7.57 -6.29 37.45
C PRO A 686 8.93 -6.29 36.73
N ILE A 687 9.59 -5.14 36.61
CA ILE A 687 10.86 -4.98 35.91
C ILE A 687 11.74 -3.92 36.58
N ARG A 688 13.01 -3.89 36.21
CA ARG A 688 13.82 -2.69 36.41
C ARG A 688 13.51 -1.71 35.28
N GLY A 689 13.06 -0.51 35.61
CA GLY A 689 12.56 0.43 34.62
C GLY A 689 12.50 1.87 35.11
N LYS A 690 12.33 2.80 34.19
CA LYS A 690 12.14 4.22 34.48
C LYS A 690 10.68 4.60 34.34
N VAL A 691 10.13 5.35 35.29
CA VAL A 691 8.72 5.77 35.27
C VAL A 691 8.51 6.83 34.20
N GLU A 692 7.84 6.46 33.11
CA GLU A 692 7.55 7.38 32.00
C GLU A 692 6.26 8.17 32.25
N MET A 693 5.25 7.52 32.82
CA MET A 693 3.93 8.09 33.00
C MET A 693 3.22 7.45 34.18
N MET A 694 2.40 8.25 34.86
CA MET A 694 1.48 7.79 35.89
C MET A 694 0.10 8.42 35.61
N ASP A 695 -0.95 7.61 35.63
CA ASP A 695 -2.32 8.08 35.53
C ASP A 695 -3.02 7.99 36.88
N TYR A 696 -3.25 9.14 37.50
CA TYR A 696 -3.86 9.22 38.82
C TYR A 696 -5.37 8.88 38.82
N HIS A 697 -6.04 8.80 37.66
CA HIS A 697 -7.46 8.43 37.60
C HIS A 697 -7.66 6.91 37.58
N THR A 698 -6.75 6.19 36.91
CA THR A 698 -6.82 4.73 36.73
C THR A 698 -5.84 3.99 37.63
N GLY A 699 -4.83 4.67 38.16
CA GLY A 699 -3.73 4.07 38.91
C GLY A 699 -2.68 3.38 38.04
N LEU A 700 -2.72 3.58 36.72
CA LEU A 700 -1.78 2.98 35.79
C LEU A 700 -0.40 3.64 35.88
N VAL A 701 0.64 2.82 35.89
CA VAL A 701 2.03 3.26 35.79
C VAL A 701 2.65 2.67 34.54
N VAL A 702 3.32 3.50 33.75
CA VAL A 702 4.05 3.08 32.56
C VAL A 702 5.55 3.20 32.85
N LEU A 703 6.26 2.08 32.78
CA LEU A 703 7.69 1.97 33.00
C LEU A 703 8.41 1.69 31.68
N SER A 704 9.44 2.46 31.30
CA SER A 704 10.38 2.05 30.25
C SER A 704 11.43 1.11 30.81
N GLU A 705 11.65 -0.02 30.14
CA GLU A 705 12.62 -1.03 30.53
C GLU A 705 14.05 -0.46 30.52
N ILE A 706 14.75 -0.60 31.64
CA ILE A 706 16.19 -0.34 31.70
C ILE A 706 16.90 -1.66 31.39
N GLN A 707 17.60 -1.70 30.25
CA GLN A 707 18.18 -2.93 29.68
C GLN A 707 19.68 -3.08 29.98
N ASP A 708 20.03 -3.31 31.25
CA ASP A 708 21.41 -3.55 31.70
C ASP A 708 21.68 -5.02 32.10
N TYR A 709 21.04 -5.96 31.41
CA TYR A 709 21.07 -7.38 31.77
C TYR A 709 22.45 -8.01 31.67
N SER A 710 22.76 -8.87 32.63
CA SER A 710 23.97 -9.70 32.61
C SER A 710 23.96 -10.66 31.42
N THR A 711 25.02 -10.60 30.61
CA THR A 711 25.27 -11.54 29.50
C THR A 711 25.84 -12.88 29.96
N LYS A 712 26.13 -13.04 31.27
CA LYS A 712 26.65 -14.28 31.84
C LYS A 712 25.56 -15.36 31.86
N PRO A 713 25.87 -16.59 31.37
CA PRO A 713 24.92 -17.68 31.40
C PRO A 713 24.66 -18.13 32.83
N THR A 714 23.38 -18.20 33.20
CA THR A 714 22.93 -18.68 34.50
C THR A 714 22.30 -20.05 34.34
N LYS A 715 22.83 -21.04 35.08
CA LYS A 715 22.35 -22.42 35.07
C LYS A 715 21.41 -22.64 36.26
N ILE A 716 20.26 -23.23 35.99
CA ILE A 716 19.23 -23.49 36.99
C ILE A 716 18.93 -24.99 36.97
N ASP A 717 19.16 -25.65 38.10
CA ASP A 717 18.84 -27.06 38.27
C ASP A 717 17.34 -27.21 38.58
N LEU A 718 16.54 -27.39 37.52
CA LEU A 718 15.09 -27.55 37.65
C LEU A 718 14.74 -28.85 38.35
N ALA A 719 15.50 -29.92 38.13
CA ALA A 719 15.22 -31.23 38.72
C ALA A 719 15.29 -31.17 40.24
N LYS A 720 16.34 -30.51 40.76
CA LYS A 720 16.51 -30.24 42.20
C LYS A 720 15.44 -29.28 42.73
N ALA A 721 15.17 -28.17 42.03
CA ALA A 721 14.18 -27.18 42.47
C ALA A 721 12.74 -27.75 42.52
N MET A 722 12.42 -28.70 41.65
CA MET A 722 11.08 -29.29 41.53
C MET A 722 10.90 -30.63 42.25
N GLY A 723 11.97 -31.20 42.83
CA GLY A 723 11.93 -32.51 43.50
C GLY A 723 11.49 -33.64 42.58
N VAL A 724 11.99 -33.67 41.33
CA VAL A 724 11.71 -34.72 40.33
C VAL A 724 12.99 -35.31 39.77
N LYS A 725 12.90 -36.49 39.17
CA LYS A 725 14.02 -37.08 38.42
C LYS A 725 14.35 -36.19 37.21
N PRO A 726 15.64 -35.96 36.86
CA PRO A 726 16.05 -35.13 35.73
C PRO A 726 15.30 -35.41 34.42
N ARG A 727 15.15 -36.69 34.07
CA ARG A 727 14.44 -37.13 32.85
C ARG A 727 12.96 -36.74 32.78
N GLN A 728 12.35 -36.38 33.91
CA GLN A 728 10.94 -36.02 34.00
C GLN A 728 10.72 -34.50 34.03
N VAL A 729 11.76 -33.69 34.28
CA VAL A 729 11.59 -32.26 34.52
C VAL A 729 11.15 -31.49 33.28
N GLY A 730 11.54 -31.95 32.08
CA GLY A 730 11.17 -31.31 30.81
C GLY A 730 9.66 -31.22 30.58
N ARG A 731 8.85 -32.09 31.21
CA ARG A 731 7.38 -32.06 31.11
C ARG A 731 6.72 -30.91 31.87
N TYR A 732 7.48 -30.25 32.74
CA TYR A 732 7.00 -29.18 33.60
C TYR A 732 7.50 -27.81 33.14
N LEU A 733 8.21 -27.73 32.01
CA LEU A 733 8.63 -26.46 31.43
C LEU A 733 7.41 -25.64 31.00
N SER A 734 7.37 -24.40 31.46
CA SER A 734 6.34 -23.42 31.08
C SER A 734 6.73 -22.63 29.83
N LYS A 735 8.02 -22.65 29.47
CA LYS A 735 8.61 -21.94 28.33
C LYS A 735 9.61 -22.88 27.61
N PRO A 736 9.53 -23.05 26.27
CA PRO A 736 10.48 -23.86 25.52
C PRO A 736 11.88 -23.23 25.40
N VAL A 737 12.85 -24.03 24.95
CA VAL A 737 14.18 -23.51 24.57
C VAL A 737 14.03 -22.58 23.37
N GLY A 738 14.66 -21.41 23.44
CA GLY A 738 14.51 -20.30 22.48
C GLY A 738 13.74 -19.12 23.06
N ASP A 739 12.83 -19.35 24.00
CA ASP A 739 11.98 -18.29 24.55
C ASP A 739 12.78 -17.28 25.36
N PHE A 740 12.37 -16.01 25.24
CA PHE A 740 12.79 -14.92 26.11
C PHE A 740 11.97 -14.93 27.40
N VAL A 741 12.63 -14.80 28.55
CA VAL A 741 11.99 -14.73 29.87
C VAL A 741 12.52 -13.53 30.65
N TYR A 742 11.63 -12.86 31.37
CA TYR A 742 11.97 -11.83 32.33
C TYR A 742 12.37 -12.44 33.66
N ARG A 743 13.22 -11.74 34.43
CA ARG A 743 13.42 -12.05 35.85
C ARG A 743 12.05 -12.16 36.54
N GLY A 744 11.81 -13.23 37.29
CA GLY A 744 10.54 -13.51 37.94
C GLY A 744 9.55 -14.36 37.15
N ASP A 745 9.71 -14.50 35.83
CA ASP A 745 8.84 -15.33 35.00
C ASP A 745 8.89 -16.80 35.42
N VAL A 746 7.74 -17.48 35.38
CA VAL A 746 7.67 -18.92 35.64
C VAL A 746 8.27 -19.67 34.46
N ILE A 747 9.41 -20.31 34.69
CA ILE A 747 10.10 -21.13 33.68
C ILE A 747 9.71 -22.61 33.78
N ALA A 748 9.25 -23.06 34.95
CA ALA A 748 8.69 -24.39 35.14
C ALA A 748 7.64 -24.40 36.24
N SER A 749 6.60 -25.23 36.09
CA SER A 749 5.51 -25.35 37.06
C SER A 749 5.05 -26.81 37.23
N ARG A 750 4.85 -27.24 38.48
CA ARG A 750 4.38 -28.60 38.81
C ARG A 750 3.32 -28.55 39.90
N LYS A 751 2.22 -29.27 39.70
CA LYS A 751 1.21 -29.51 40.73
C LYS A 751 1.74 -30.52 41.76
N ALA A 752 1.73 -30.15 43.04
CA ALA A 752 2.17 -30.95 44.18
C ALA A 752 1.06 -31.07 45.24
N ALA A 753 1.24 -31.91 46.25
CA ALA A 753 0.22 -32.27 47.26
C ALA A 753 -0.22 -31.11 48.20
N GLY A 754 0.20 -29.87 47.93
CA GLY A 754 -0.19 -28.67 48.67
C GLY A 754 -0.29 -27.40 47.80
N GLY A 755 -0.37 -27.52 46.48
CA GLY A 755 -0.45 -26.38 45.56
C GLY A 755 0.45 -26.54 44.33
N PHE A 756 0.85 -25.44 43.71
CA PHE A 756 1.81 -25.42 42.60
C PHE A 756 3.21 -25.06 43.10
N ASN A 757 4.21 -25.83 42.68
CA ASN A 757 5.62 -25.46 42.80
C ASN A 757 6.04 -24.75 41.51
N PHE A 758 6.47 -23.49 41.63
CA PHE A 758 6.92 -22.66 40.52
C PHE A 758 8.42 -22.42 40.63
N VAL A 759 9.15 -22.67 39.55
CA VAL A 759 10.53 -22.19 39.41
C VAL A 759 10.48 -20.92 38.57
N LYS A 760 10.99 -19.83 39.13
CA LYS A 760 11.05 -18.51 38.47
C LYS A 760 12.43 -18.26 37.88
N ALA A 761 12.49 -17.46 36.82
CA ALA A 761 13.73 -17.00 36.23
C ALA A 761 14.49 -16.07 37.21
N PRO A 762 15.75 -16.35 37.55
CA PRO A 762 16.57 -15.49 38.41
C PRO A 762 17.11 -14.24 37.70
N GLN A 763 17.17 -14.26 36.37
CA GLN A 763 17.61 -13.15 35.53
C GLN A 763 16.81 -13.11 34.22
N THR A 764 16.75 -11.94 33.59
CA THR A 764 16.19 -11.76 32.26
C THR A 764 17.13 -12.35 31.20
N GLY A 765 16.60 -13.03 30.18
CA GLY A 765 17.38 -13.61 29.09
C GLY A 765 16.64 -14.66 28.28
N ASN A 766 17.30 -15.25 27.29
CA ASN A 766 16.76 -16.35 26.53
C ASN A 766 17.08 -17.68 27.20
N ILE A 767 16.15 -18.64 27.12
CA ILE A 767 16.43 -20.04 27.40
C ILE A 767 17.31 -20.57 26.25
N THR A 768 18.62 -20.65 26.47
CA THR A 768 19.56 -21.04 25.40
C THR A 768 19.77 -22.55 25.32
N HIS A 769 19.61 -23.26 26.43
CA HIS A 769 19.84 -24.70 26.48
C HIS A 769 19.04 -25.35 27.61
N PHE A 770 18.55 -26.56 27.35
CA PHE A 770 17.97 -27.45 28.35
C PHE A 770 18.60 -28.85 28.22
N ASP A 771 19.28 -29.31 29.27
CA ASP A 771 19.87 -30.64 29.31
C ASP A 771 18.87 -31.64 29.92
N SER A 772 18.33 -32.51 29.08
CA SER A 772 17.35 -33.54 29.48
C SER A 772 17.92 -34.66 30.36
N LYS A 773 19.25 -34.80 30.45
CA LYS A 773 19.91 -35.80 31.32
C LYS A 773 20.11 -35.27 32.73
N THR A 774 20.53 -34.02 32.87
CA THR A 774 20.79 -33.39 34.18
C THR A 774 19.59 -32.59 34.72
N GLY A 775 18.66 -32.20 33.85
CA GLY A 775 17.50 -31.38 34.19
C GLY A 775 17.86 -29.90 34.41
N VAL A 776 19.01 -29.46 33.91
CA VAL A 776 19.51 -28.08 34.04
C VAL A 776 19.07 -27.26 32.83
N ILE A 777 18.50 -26.09 33.10
CA ILE A 777 18.17 -25.07 32.09
C ILE A 777 19.19 -23.93 32.18
N THR A 778 19.59 -23.38 31.04
CA THR A 778 20.52 -22.25 30.95
C THR A 778 19.79 -21.02 30.42
N LEU A 779 19.85 -19.93 31.18
CA LEU A 779 19.38 -18.61 30.77
C LEU A 779 20.57 -17.73 30.41
N GLN A 780 20.51 -17.06 29.27
CA GLN A 780 21.52 -16.09 28.86
C GLN A 780 20.88 -14.99 28.03
N TYR A 781 21.12 -13.73 28.41
CA TYR A 781 20.78 -12.60 27.55
C TYR A 781 21.81 -12.53 26.42
N LYS A 782 21.35 -12.69 25.17
CA LYS A 782 22.18 -12.53 23.98
C LYS A 782 21.86 -11.18 23.35
N THR A 783 22.77 -10.21 23.49
CA THR A 783 22.70 -8.97 22.72
C THR A 783 23.04 -9.26 21.27
N SER A 784 22.20 -8.79 20.35
CA SER A 784 22.53 -8.69 18.93
C SER A 784 22.58 -7.20 18.58
N PRO A 785 23.71 -6.52 18.79
CA PRO A 785 23.83 -5.10 18.48
C PRO A 785 23.54 -4.86 17.01
N ILE A 786 22.91 -3.72 16.72
CA ILE A 786 22.76 -3.20 15.37
C ILE A 786 23.83 -2.14 15.19
N ASP A 787 24.82 -2.45 14.36
CA ASP A 787 25.93 -1.57 14.05
C ASP A 787 25.62 -0.75 12.80
N PHE A 788 25.90 0.55 12.86
CA PHE A 788 25.71 1.48 11.75
C PHE A 788 27.08 2.01 11.30
N PRO A 789 27.64 1.44 10.21
CA PRO A 789 28.93 1.87 9.68
C PRO A 789 28.82 3.19 8.89
N ALA A 790 29.95 3.87 8.72
CA ALA A 790 30.04 5.09 7.92
C ALA A 790 29.73 4.86 6.44
N HIS A 791 30.18 3.73 5.89
CA HIS A 791 30.18 3.35 4.46
C HIS A 791 30.98 4.25 3.51
N VAL A 792 31.47 5.41 3.97
CA VAL A 792 32.19 6.37 3.15
C VAL A 792 33.47 6.81 3.85
N HIS A 793 34.52 7.10 3.08
CA HIS A 793 35.63 7.93 3.54
C HIS A 793 35.11 9.38 3.66
N GLY A 794 35.00 9.90 4.88
CA GLY A 794 34.35 11.19 5.10
C GLY A 794 34.71 11.85 6.42
N GLU A 795 33.99 12.92 6.73
CA GLU A 795 34.16 13.70 7.96
C GLU A 795 32.81 13.89 8.64
N VAL A 796 32.77 13.73 9.97
CA VAL A 796 31.58 14.01 10.77
C VAL A 796 31.36 15.52 10.86
N ILE A 797 30.24 16.00 10.31
CA ILE A 797 29.92 17.44 10.30
C ILE A 797 28.86 17.83 11.33
N GLU A 798 28.03 16.89 11.79
CA GLU A 798 26.95 17.16 12.73
C GLU A 798 26.61 15.90 13.54
N LEU A 799 26.25 16.08 14.81
CA LEU A 799 25.79 15.02 15.71
C LEU A 799 24.49 15.45 16.39
N GLN A 800 23.51 14.55 16.39
CA GLN A 800 22.35 14.61 17.27
C GLN A 800 22.50 13.50 18.31
N ALA A 801 22.66 13.90 19.57
CA ALA A 801 23.00 12.98 20.66
C ALA A 801 22.03 11.79 20.71
N GLU A 802 22.59 10.58 20.70
CA GLU A 802 21.87 9.29 20.72
C GLU A 802 20.98 9.00 19.49
N GLU A 803 20.87 9.92 18.51
CA GLU A 803 19.84 9.87 17.46
C GLU A 803 20.41 9.78 16.04
N SER A 804 21.40 10.62 15.70
CA SER A 804 21.98 10.60 14.35
C SER A 804 23.39 11.17 14.23
N VAL A 805 24.07 10.75 13.17
CA VAL A 805 25.40 11.23 12.75
C VAL A 805 25.31 11.70 11.29
N THR A 806 25.73 12.92 10.99
CA THR A 806 25.81 13.42 9.61
C THR A 806 27.27 13.46 9.16
N LEU A 807 27.55 12.80 8.04
CA LEU A 807 28.86 12.69 7.39
C LEU A 807 28.87 13.53 6.10
N ARG A 808 30.00 14.17 5.82
CA ARG A 808 30.32 14.79 4.53
C ARG A 808 31.36 13.95 3.80
N TYR A 809 31.17 13.72 2.51
CA TYR A 809 32.14 13.00 1.66
C TYR A 809 32.12 13.53 0.23
N GLU A 810 33.14 13.20 -0.55
CA GLU A 810 33.23 13.55 -1.98
C GLU A 810 33.14 12.28 -2.83
N ALA A 811 32.36 12.32 -3.91
CA ALA A 811 32.19 11.19 -4.81
C ALA A 811 31.74 11.64 -6.21
N ARG A 812 31.95 10.75 -7.19
CA ARG A 812 31.22 10.77 -8.47
C ARG A 812 30.05 9.81 -8.34
N ARG A 813 28.82 10.32 -8.52
CA ARG A 813 27.59 9.54 -8.41
C ARG A 813 27.20 8.92 -9.75
N LEU A 814 26.76 7.67 -9.71
CA LEU A 814 26.09 6.98 -10.79
C LEU A 814 24.70 6.53 -10.30
N ASP A 815 23.65 7.14 -10.82
CA ASP A 815 22.28 6.75 -10.46
C ASP A 815 21.89 5.43 -11.14
N GLY A 816 21.09 4.62 -10.44
CA GLY A 816 20.50 3.41 -10.97
C GLY A 816 18.99 3.50 -11.10
N SER A 817 18.42 2.54 -11.83
CA SER A 817 16.98 2.43 -12.02
C SER A 817 16.29 1.71 -10.87
N LEU A 818 16.92 0.64 -10.37
CA LEU A 818 16.43 -0.17 -9.24
C LEU A 818 17.59 -0.67 -8.39
N GLY A 819 17.41 -0.63 -7.08
CA GLY A 819 18.30 -1.24 -6.10
C GLY A 819 17.51 -2.05 -5.09
N VAL A 820 18.11 -3.10 -4.54
CA VAL A 820 17.53 -3.93 -3.47
C VAL A 820 18.60 -4.33 -2.46
N GLY A 821 18.18 -4.66 -1.23
CA GLY A 821 19.08 -4.99 -0.12
C GLY A 821 19.48 -3.77 0.70
N LYS A 822 20.47 -3.92 1.58
CA LYS A 822 20.88 -2.84 2.51
C LYS A 822 22.05 -2.02 1.95
N ASP A 823 22.24 -0.81 2.46
CA ASP A 823 23.44 -0.02 2.24
C ASP A 823 24.71 -0.87 2.36
N SER A 824 25.61 -0.72 1.40
CA SER A 824 26.87 -1.46 1.38
C SER A 824 28.00 -0.61 0.82
N SER A 825 29.23 -1.01 1.11
CA SER A 825 30.43 -0.34 0.65
C SER A 825 31.56 -1.32 0.46
N GLY A 826 32.46 -1.05 -0.48
CA GLY A 826 33.59 -1.90 -0.75
C GLY A 826 34.40 -1.41 -1.95
N THR A 827 35.47 -2.15 -2.27
CA THR A 827 36.24 -1.88 -3.48
C THR A 827 35.56 -2.49 -4.71
N LEU A 828 35.55 -1.73 -5.81
CA LEU A 828 34.99 -2.19 -7.07
C LEU A 828 35.84 -3.31 -7.69
N TYR A 829 35.19 -4.36 -8.16
CA TYR A 829 35.81 -5.47 -8.87
C TYR A 829 34.96 -5.85 -10.08
N CYS A 830 35.55 -5.79 -11.27
CA CYS A 830 34.82 -5.87 -12.52
C CYS A 830 35.00 -7.25 -13.18
N ILE A 831 33.90 -7.96 -13.42
CA ILE A 831 33.86 -9.26 -14.11
C ILE A 831 33.16 -9.15 -15.47
N ASP A 832 33.74 -9.77 -16.48
CA ASP A 832 33.24 -9.78 -17.86
C ASP A 832 32.60 -11.11 -18.27
N ASN A 833 32.79 -12.16 -17.47
CA ASN A 833 32.17 -13.47 -17.64
C ASN A 833 32.05 -14.22 -16.30
N GLU A 834 31.19 -15.23 -16.24
CA GLU A 834 30.95 -16.01 -15.01
C GLU A 834 32.17 -16.82 -14.54
N ALA A 835 33.06 -17.23 -15.45
CA ALA A 835 34.25 -18.02 -15.09
C ALA A 835 35.26 -17.19 -14.28
N ALA A 836 35.21 -15.86 -14.35
CA ALA A 836 36.08 -14.95 -13.59
C ALA A 836 35.88 -15.02 -12.06
N ILE A 837 34.82 -15.70 -11.59
CA ILE A 837 34.49 -15.85 -10.17
C ILE A 837 35.41 -16.87 -9.49
N GLY A 838 35.78 -17.93 -10.22
CA GLY A 838 36.60 -19.09 -9.80
C GLY A 838 37.16 -19.07 -8.37
N ASP A 839 38.49 -18.94 -8.24
CA ASP A 839 39.19 -18.83 -6.95
C ASP A 839 39.40 -17.37 -6.50
N SER A 840 38.78 -16.41 -7.19
CA SER A 840 38.90 -14.98 -6.87
C SER A 840 38.39 -14.70 -5.45
N ASP A 841 39.18 -13.95 -4.67
CA ASP A 841 38.75 -13.44 -3.37
C ASP A 841 37.86 -12.20 -3.59
N LEU A 842 36.55 -12.39 -3.45
CA LEU A 842 35.52 -11.38 -3.69
C LEU A 842 34.88 -10.88 -2.39
N LYS A 843 35.35 -11.36 -1.24
CA LYS A 843 34.72 -11.06 0.05
C LYS A 843 34.73 -9.55 0.32
N GLY A 844 33.56 -9.00 0.62
CA GLY A 844 33.38 -7.57 0.91
C GLY A 844 33.58 -6.62 -0.27
N LYS A 845 33.71 -7.13 -1.51
CA LYS A 845 33.85 -6.30 -2.72
C LYS A 845 32.50 -5.97 -3.35
N LEU A 846 32.45 -4.87 -4.09
CA LEU A 846 31.33 -4.50 -4.95
C LEU A 846 31.62 -5.02 -6.37
N ILE A 847 30.83 -5.98 -6.84
CA ILE A 847 31.05 -6.66 -8.11
C ILE A 847 30.31 -5.94 -9.22
N VAL A 848 31.01 -5.57 -10.29
CA VAL A 848 30.43 -4.99 -11.51
C VAL A 848 30.44 -6.03 -12.61
N CYS A 849 29.27 -6.35 -13.17
CA CYS A 849 29.14 -7.29 -14.29
C CYS A 849 28.94 -6.55 -15.61
N SER A 850 29.69 -6.92 -16.65
CA SER A 850 29.46 -6.41 -18.01
C SER A 850 28.27 -7.08 -18.72
N PHE A 851 27.70 -8.13 -18.14
CA PHE A 851 26.63 -8.95 -18.72
C PHE A 851 25.41 -9.02 -17.77
N ALA A 852 24.24 -9.41 -18.27
CA ALA A 852 23.07 -9.65 -17.44
C ALA A 852 23.26 -10.92 -16.58
N PRO A 853 23.29 -10.81 -15.24
CA PRO A 853 23.53 -11.95 -14.36
C PRO A 853 22.30 -12.88 -14.27
N GLY A 854 22.53 -14.19 -14.23
CA GLY A 854 21.51 -15.22 -13.99
C GLY A 854 21.40 -15.65 -12.51
N LEU A 855 20.38 -16.44 -12.18
CA LEU A 855 20.13 -16.88 -10.79
C LEU A 855 21.27 -17.75 -10.21
N GLU A 856 21.91 -18.59 -11.02
CA GLU A 856 23.05 -19.42 -10.59
C GLU A 856 24.24 -18.56 -10.15
N LEU A 857 24.53 -17.51 -10.92
CA LEU A 857 25.54 -16.52 -10.59
C LEU A 857 25.22 -15.81 -9.27
N LEU A 858 23.98 -15.35 -9.08
CA LEU A 858 23.58 -14.67 -7.85
C LEU A 858 23.79 -15.54 -6.61
N ASN A 859 23.48 -16.84 -6.70
CA ASN A 859 23.71 -17.80 -5.63
C ASN A 859 25.20 -18.07 -5.40
N SER A 860 26.01 -18.14 -6.46
CA SER A 860 27.46 -18.33 -6.35
C SER A 860 28.14 -17.13 -5.68
N LEU A 861 27.73 -15.90 -6.02
CA LEU A 861 28.23 -14.66 -5.39
C LEU A 861 27.83 -14.56 -3.91
N LYS A 862 26.68 -15.11 -3.53
CA LYS A 862 26.25 -15.19 -2.12
C LYS A 862 27.23 -16.02 -1.29
N GLU A 863 27.74 -17.13 -1.82
CA GLU A 863 28.74 -17.97 -1.13
C GLU A 863 30.08 -17.25 -0.95
N LYS A 864 30.43 -16.34 -1.88
CA LYS A 864 31.65 -15.54 -1.84
C LYS A 864 31.59 -14.35 -0.87
N GLN A 865 30.45 -14.08 -0.22
CA GLN A 865 30.27 -13.00 0.75
C GLN A 865 30.66 -11.60 0.21
N ILE A 866 30.22 -11.30 -1.02
CA ILE A 866 30.40 -9.98 -1.62
C ILE A 866 29.61 -8.91 -0.86
N ALA A 867 29.98 -7.64 -1.01
CA ALA A 867 29.22 -6.52 -0.43
C ALA A 867 27.99 -6.15 -1.28
N GLY A 868 28.11 -6.24 -2.60
CA GLY A 868 27.03 -5.87 -3.52
C GLY A 868 27.35 -6.17 -4.98
N LEU A 869 26.33 -6.15 -5.83
CA LEU A 869 26.38 -6.43 -7.26
C LEU A 869 25.84 -5.22 -8.04
N ILE A 870 26.53 -4.85 -9.12
CA ILE A 870 26.15 -3.78 -10.04
C ILE A 870 26.08 -4.38 -11.45
N CYS A 871 24.96 -4.21 -12.14
CA CYS A 871 24.80 -4.59 -13.55
C CYS A 871 23.95 -3.56 -14.30
N SER A 872 24.09 -3.49 -15.62
CA SER A 872 23.24 -2.60 -16.42
C SER A 872 21.80 -3.12 -16.45
N SER A 873 21.63 -4.43 -16.66
CA SER A 873 20.33 -5.07 -16.73
C SER A 873 20.32 -6.45 -16.08
N MET A 874 19.13 -6.93 -15.72
CA MET A 874 18.87 -8.27 -15.18
C MET A 874 17.43 -8.64 -15.50
N GLU A 875 17.13 -9.92 -15.74
CA GLU A 875 15.72 -10.35 -15.90
C GLU A 875 14.96 -10.19 -14.56
N GLU A 876 13.73 -9.66 -14.61
CA GLU A 876 12.92 -9.41 -13.42
C GLU A 876 12.68 -10.72 -12.63
N LYS A 877 12.41 -11.82 -13.34
CA LYS A 877 12.22 -13.15 -12.73
C LYS A 877 13.46 -13.64 -11.99
N THR A 878 14.66 -13.34 -12.50
CA THR A 878 15.92 -13.69 -11.84
C THR A 878 16.05 -12.94 -10.51
N LEU A 879 15.73 -11.66 -10.49
CA LEU A 879 15.73 -10.84 -9.28
C LEU A 879 14.72 -11.37 -8.25
N CYS A 880 13.46 -11.58 -8.66
CA CYS A 880 12.40 -12.10 -7.80
C CYS A 880 12.73 -13.52 -7.28
N GLY A 881 13.36 -14.36 -8.10
CA GLY A 881 13.86 -15.67 -7.69
C GLY A 881 14.94 -15.62 -6.61
N PHE A 882 15.83 -14.62 -6.67
CA PHE A 882 16.87 -14.40 -5.66
C PHE A 882 16.30 -13.83 -4.35
N ILE A 883 15.40 -12.86 -4.43
CA ILE A 883 14.71 -12.26 -3.27
C ILE A 883 13.70 -13.24 -2.65
N ARG A 884 13.19 -14.19 -3.45
CA ARG A 884 12.10 -15.13 -3.13
C ARG A 884 10.78 -14.43 -2.84
N GLN A 885 10.57 -13.28 -3.46
CA GLN A 885 9.39 -12.46 -3.30
C GLN A 885 9.17 -11.62 -4.57
N GLU A 886 7.91 -11.43 -4.92
CA GLU A 886 7.47 -10.49 -5.96
C GLU A 886 7.65 -9.03 -5.51
N LEU A 887 8.20 -8.16 -6.36
CA LEU A 887 8.48 -6.76 -6.02
C LEU A 887 7.20 -5.97 -5.67
N GLY A 888 6.08 -6.21 -6.36
CA GLY A 888 4.82 -5.53 -6.11
C GLY A 888 4.91 -4.00 -6.28
N VAL A 889 4.67 -3.24 -5.21
CA VAL A 889 4.90 -1.78 -5.20
C VAL A 889 6.37 -1.52 -4.84
N ILE A 890 7.11 -0.85 -5.73
CA ILE A 890 8.56 -0.67 -5.55
C ILE A 890 8.86 0.36 -4.44
N ASN A 891 9.17 -0.16 -3.27
CA ASN A 891 9.78 0.51 -2.13
C ASN A 891 10.79 -0.44 -1.48
N THR A 892 12.02 -0.42 -1.96
CA THR A 892 13.06 -1.42 -1.67
C THR A 892 14.12 -0.86 -0.71
N GLY A 893 15.21 -1.58 -0.42
CA GLY A 893 16.36 -1.02 0.32
C GLY A 893 16.50 -1.50 1.76
N ASN A 894 15.68 -2.48 2.17
CA ASN A 894 15.70 -3.06 3.51
C ASN A 894 15.47 -4.58 3.51
N GLU A 895 15.46 -5.19 2.32
CA GLU A 895 15.29 -6.62 2.18
C GLU A 895 16.43 -7.36 2.88
N PRO A 896 16.15 -8.49 3.58
CA PRO A 896 17.15 -9.27 4.29
C PRO A 896 17.99 -10.12 3.32
N LEU A 897 18.64 -9.47 2.35
CA LEU A 897 19.50 -10.10 1.35
C LEU A 897 20.93 -10.25 1.88
N ALA A 898 21.66 -11.20 1.30
CA ALA A 898 23.06 -11.44 1.64
C ALA A 898 23.99 -10.31 1.18
N TYR A 899 23.62 -9.62 0.10
CA TYR A 899 24.31 -8.46 -0.47
C TYR A 899 23.29 -7.61 -1.23
N SER A 900 23.62 -6.34 -1.47
CA SER A 900 22.77 -5.43 -2.23
C SER A 900 22.96 -5.55 -3.73
N ILE A 901 21.92 -5.26 -4.51
CA ILE A 901 21.98 -5.30 -5.98
C ILE A 901 21.59 -3.91 -6.51
N LEU A 902 22.31 -3.45 -7.53
CA LEU A 902 22.01 -2.24 -8.31
C LEU A 902 21.85 -2.60 -9.79
N ILE A 903 20.67 -2.31 -10.33
CA ILE A 903 20.36 -2.37 -11.76
C ILE A 903 20.36 -0.95 -12.30
N LEU A 904 21.28 -0.66 -13.21
CA LEU A 904 21.49 0.71 -13.69
C LEU A 904 20.41 1.15 -14.68
N LYS A 905 19.99 0.27 -15.60
CA LYS A 905 19.16 0.63 -16.76
C LYS A 905 17.78 -0.01 -16.75
N ALA A 906 17.67 -1.34 -16.85
CA ALA A 906 16.39 -1.97 -17.17
C ALA A 906 16.30 -3.46 -16.78
N PHE A 907 15.07 -3.97 -16.76
CA PHE A 907 14.81 -5.40 -16.74
C PHE A 907 14.92 -5.98 -18.15
N GLU A 908 16.03 -6.62 -18.46
CA GLU A 908 16.29 -7.25 -19.76
C GLU A 908 17.51 -8.18 -19.68
N LYS A 909 17.67 -9.04 -20.68
CA LYS A 909 18.83 -9.91 -20.83
C LYS A 909 19.88 -9.30 -21.76
N GLN A 910 20.31 -8.08 -21.45
CA GLN A 910 21.28 -7.35 -22.27
C GLN A 910 22.64 -7.20 -21.56
N ALA A 911 23.71 -7.07 -22.34
CA ALA A 911 25.02 -6.67 -21.82
C ALA A 911 25.10 -5.16 -21.61
N MET A 912 25.94 -4.73 -20.68
CA MET A 912 26.26 -3.32 -20.45
C MET A 912 26.88 -2.71 -21.72
N SER A 913 26.58 -1.43 -22.01
CA SER A 913 27.22 -0.76 -23.14
C SER A 913 28.74 -0.67 -22.95
N SER A 914 29.47 -0.68 -24.06
CA SER A 914 30.93 -0.60 -24.03
C SER A 914 31.44 0.69 -23.39
N SER A 915 30.70 1.81 -23.52
CA SER A 915 31.08 3.09 -22.91
C SER A 915 31.00 3.02 -21.39
N LEU A 916 29.85 2.61 -20.85
CA LEU A 916 29.64 2.50 -19.41
C LEU A 916 30.58 1.45 -18.78
N TRP A 917 30.79 0.33 -19.47
CA TRP A 917 31.74 -0.69 -19.03
C TRP A 917 33.17 -0.15 -18.92
N GLN A 918 33.63 0.63 -19.91
CA GLN A 918 34.97 1.23 -19.87
C GLN A 918 35.10 2.24 -18.71
N GLU A 919 34.08 3.04 -18.45
CA GLU A 919 34.07 3.99 -17.33
C GLU A 919 34.15 3.28 -15.97
N LEU A 920 33.36 2.21 -15.76
CA LEU A 920 33.38 1.42 -14.52
C LEU A 920 34.68 0.63 -14.36
N LYS A 921 35.23 0.09 -15.45
CA LYS A 921 36.52 -0.61 -15.42
C LYS A 921 37.69 0.32 -15.13
N ALA A 922 37.63 1.58 -15.58
CA ALA A 922 38.65 2.59 -15.30
C ALA A 922 38.77 2.97 -13.81
N ILE A 923 37.72 2.72 -13.02
CA ILE A 923 37.69 2.97 -11.58
C ILE A 923 37.73 1.67 -10.75
N GLU A 924 38.07 0.54 -11.35
CA GLU A 924 38.27 -0.72 -10.64
C GLU A 924 39.30 -0.55 -9.50
N GLY A 925 39.02 -1.16 -8.35
CA GLY A 925 39.82 -1.04 -7.14
C GLY A 925 39.57 0.22 -6.30
N LYS A 926 38.82 1.22 -6.83
CA LYS A 926 38.36 2.36 -6.02
C LYS A 926 37.29 1.93 -5.03
N HIS A 927 37.23 2.62 -3.90
CA HIS A 927 36.17 2.43 -2.92
C HIS A 927 34.88 3.10 -3.38
N ALA A 928 33.75 2.42 -3.22
CA ALA A 928 32.45 2.96 -3.53
C ALA A 928 31.42 2.64 -2.46
N TYR A 929 30.45 3.54 -2.31
CA TYR A 929 29.27 3.37 -1.47
C TYR A 929 28.06 3.10 -2.37
N LEU A 930 27.35 2.01 -2.08
CA LEU A 930 26.14 1.60 -2.77
C LEU A 930 24.92 1.83 -1.88
N ALA A 931 24.03 2.72 -2.32
CA ALA A 931 22.74 3.00 -1.70
C ALA A 931 21.62 2.37 -2.54
N PRO A 932 21.08 1.20 -2.16
CA PRO A 932 20.10 0.49 -2.98
C PRO A 932 18.65 0.95 -2.80
N HIS A 933 18.34 1.89 -1.88
CA HIS A 933 16.97 2.30 -1.61
C HIS A 933 16.31 2.87 -2.87
N THR A 934 15.23 2.21 -3.31
CA THR A 934 14.44 2.66 -4.46
C THR A 934 13.01 2.89 -4.06
N ARG A 935 12.49 4.08 -4.37
CA ARG A 935 11.08 4.41 -4.25
C ARG A 935 10.65 5.14 -5.51
N ILE A 936 9.72 4.54 -6.26
CA ILE A 936 9.29 5.07 -7.57
C ILE A 936 8.10 6.03 -7.49
N ARG A 937 7.45 6.16 -6.33
CA ARG A 937 6.24 6.96 -6.14
C ARG A 937 6.30 7.65 -4.78
N ALA A 938 5.86 8.91 -4.71
CA ALA A 938 5.69 9.67 -3.46
C ALA A 938 7.00 9.82 -2.65
N GLY A 939 7.72 10.93 -2.88
CA GLY A 939 9.07 11.11 -2.33
C GLY A 939 10.06 10.20 -3.05
N VAL A 940 10.14 10.33 -4.38
CA VAL A 940 10.94 9.46 -5.25
C VAL A 940 12.39 9.41 -4.78
N VAL A 941 12.91 8.21 -4.58
CA VAL A 941 14.32 7.97 -4.28
C VAL A 941 14.86 7.03 -5.33
N ARG A 942 15.94 7.45 -6.00
CA ARG A 942 16.69 6.60 -6.92
C ARG A 942 17.90 6.02 -6.19
N PRO A 943 18.19 4.73 -6.41
CA PRO A 943 19.39 4.11 -5.88
C PRO A 943 20.62 4.68 -6.60
N PHE A 944 21.79 4.60 -5.96
CA PHE A 944 23.01 5.14 -6.56
C PHE A 944 24.27 4.42 -6.10
N LEU A 945 25.32 4.55 -6.91
CA LEU A 945 26.69 4.18 -6.59
C LEU A 945 27.53 5.45 -6.52
N ASP A 946 28.08 5.74 -5.35
CA ASP A 946 29.00 6.85 -5.11
C ASP A 946 30.45 6.35 -5.10
N CYS A 947 31.19 6.62 -6.17
CA CYS A 947 32.59 6.25 -6.30
C CYS A 947 33.47 7.37 -5.73
N GLN A 948 34.23 7.07 -4.68
CA GLN A 948 35.04 8.06 -3.98
C GLN A 948 36.35 8.33 -4.73
N ALA A 949 36.82 9.58 -4.66
CA ALA A 949 37.96 10.10 -5.43
C ALA A 949 39.29 9.40 -5.07
#